data_AF-A0A9X7UC90-F1
#
_entry.id   AF-A0A9X7UC90-F1
#
_cell.length_a   1.000
_cell.length_b   1.000
_cell.length_c   1.000
_cell.angle_alpha   90.00
_cell.angle_beta   90.00
_cell.angle_gamma   90.00
#
_symmetry.space_group_name_H-M   'P 1'
#
loop_
_entity.id
_entity.type
_entity.pdbx_description
1 polymer ?
#
loop_
_entity_poly.entity_id
_entity_poly.type
_entity_poly.pdbx_seq_one_letter_code
_entity_poly.pdbx_strand_id
1 'polypeptide(L)'
;MSKAIESLSPADKAALKAVLDPMFEATLDAQIAAIGYWRVETYAQRGDIAPAYGDRCRVVNATETAPGSGLFGPPSRDFVYTQGGGTGGADAWVGERTDAELNAMLDAAFADIDTNLGDLQAEQLRSVAVVTSFGAMGAISGDGLYYGRHVFVANASETAPGSGIYGPPGRMYVWVENGNGPGADAWLGYMTREELAVEIDAGKARDMELGVRIDAMGPADITSLTSAPANGELGATTSSLALTWSILTEGGTPLAQKISWGGNIVHLDGSARSLTIPPPAWAAQTQALVIGDSLSSPGYSDLLATATGLTVTRVALGAQTSYKQALRVGAQPLYVTLSGNTLPATGTEATVDLLNGAAPNVANPASLLTTADGDPSALYQITGTINGVAVTMLHRPATAPNVYKMTQAGGAPVTVPAGSLFVPDWSAAMRTHELWICVGRNNVTDPARIRADITAMIRMARGQRILLFGIINAPDEPTGSANLATIKGLNDWMRATWPQYYVVDGSGRDLRQALLASGGTSGNDLIDRNNEVIPRSLRVAADDLHLNSTGYGIWSSLAQTFRSAQVAPATSIADGTVITLNANGRLRQLTFAKLPRRFWGVSANAALTGAQVIALAGSELSSARAKAFTVTAADQYVYIAYLASLGDPTGYAIGGFAEGYVKTVVSVTTAAGHTADYIVLRSTNKLTGTVPVEVK
;
A
#
# COMPACT_ATOMS: atom_id res chain seq x y z
N MET A 1 14.53 12.04 12.35
CA MET A 1 14.72 12.05 13.81
C MET A 1 16.05 12.69 14.21
N SER A 2 17.21 12.28 13.66
CA SER A 2 18.52 12.86 14.06
C SER A 2 18.62 14.39 13.85
N LYS A 3 18.15 14.92 12.71
CA LYS A 3 18.15 16.38 12.45
C LYS A 3 17.27 17.20 13.40
N ALA A 4 16.21 16.60 13.96
CA ALA A 4 15.32 17.28 14.91
C ALA A 4 15.90 17.28 16.33
N ILE A 5 16.71 16.27 16.67
CA ILE A 5 17.44 16.17 17.94
C ILE A 5 18.62 17.15 17.93
N GLU A 6 19.29 17.33 16.80
CA GLU A 6 20.40 18.27 16.66
C GLU A 6 20.00 19.73 16.92
N SER A 7 18.78 20.13 16.52
CA SER A 7 18.22 21.47 16.74
C SER A 7 17.74 21.76 18.17
N LEU A 8 17.74 20.76 19.07
CA LEU A 8 17.32 20.94 20.46
C LEU A 8 18.37 21.71 21.26
N SER A 9 17.90 22.52 22.21
CA SER A 9 18.78 23.17 23.17
C SER A 9 19.49 22.12 24.05
N PRO A 10 20.64 22.45 24.67
CA PRO A 10 21.31 21.54 25.60
C PRO A 10 20.43 21.05 26.74
N ALA A 11 19.52 21.91 27.24
CA ALA A 11 18.58 21.56 28.30
C ALA A 11 17.51 20.56 27.82
N ASP A 12 17.00 20.73 26.60
CA ASP A 12 16.00 19.82 26.01
C ASP A 12 16.63 18.47 25.63
N LYS A 13 17.91 18.45 25.23
CA LYS A 13 18.67 17.21 25.02
C LYS A 13 18.87 16.45 26.33
N ALA A 14 19.16 17.15 27.43
CA ALA A 14 19.29 16.54 28.75
C ALA A 14 17.95 15.98 29.26
N ALA A 15 16.85 16.71 29.06
CA ALA A 15 15.51 16.25 29.40
C ALA A 15 15.07 15.04 28.56
N LEU A 16 15.36 15.06 27.26
CA LEU A 16 15.09 13.92 26.36
C LEU A 16 15.92 12.69 26.75
N LYS A 17 17.20 12.88 27.10
CA LYS A 17 18.08 11.81 27.59
C LYS A 17 17.56 11.19 28.88
N ALA A 18 17.11 12.00 29.84
CA ALA A 18 16.56 11.51 31.11
C ALA A 18 15.27 10.67 30.94
N VAL A 19 14.52 10.88 29.85
CA VAL A 19 13.33 10.08 29.51
C VAL A 19 13.70 8.80 28.76
N LEU A 20 14.72 8.86 27.90
CA LEU A 20 15.12 7.73 27.04
C LEU A 20 16.03 6.72 27.75
N ASP A 21 16.91 7.16 28.66
CA ASP A 21 17.84 6.27 29.35
C ASP A 21 17.13 5.14 30.10
N PRO A 22 16.06 5.38 30.91
CA PRO A 22 15.36 4.29 31.60
C PRO A 22 14.63 3.33 30.65
N MET A 23 14.21 3.82 29.48
CA MET A 23 13.55 3.00 28.46
C MET A 23 14.55 2.09 27.75
N PHE A 24 15.77 2.57 27.50
CA PHE A 24 16.85 1.77 26.93
C PHE A 24 17.39 0.75 27.93
N GLU A 25 17.61 1.12 29.18
CA GLU A 25 18.06 0.21 30.24
C GLU A 25 17.03 -0.90 30.51
N ALA A 26 15.73 -0.57 30.58
CA ALA A 26 14.68 -1.58 30.73
C ALA A 26 14.57 -2.54 29.52
N THR A 27 14.89 -2.05 28.32
CA THR A 27 14.91 -2.88 27.10
C THR A 27 16.15 -3.77 27.06
N LEU A 28 17.30 -3.26 27.49
CA LEU A 28 18.56 -3.99 27.57
C LEU A 28 18.50 -5.08 28.65
N ASP A 29 17.95 -4.79 29.83
CA ASP A 29 17.75 -5.77 30.90
C ASP A 29 16.75 -6.86 30.49
N ALA A 30 15.68 -6.49 29.76
CA ALA A 30 14.73 -7.47 29.21
C ALA A 30 15.37 -8.36 28.14
N GLN A 31 16.27 -7.80 27.32
CA GLN A 31 17.02 -8.56 26.30
C GLN A 31 18.08 -9.48 26.93
N ILE A 32 18.77 -9.03 27.99
CA ILE A 32 19.76 -9.81 28.75
C ILE A 32 19.09 -10.97 29.52
N ALA A 33 17.93 -10.72 30.12
CA ALA A 33 17.13 -11.75 30.78
C ALA A 33 16.56 -12.79 29.78
N ALA A 34 16.17 -12.35 28.57
CA ALA A 34 15.65 -13.23 27.52
C ALA A 34 16.72 -14.21 26.97
N ILE A 35 18.01 -13.88 27.07
CA ILE A 35 19.14 -14.75 26.68
C ILE A 35 19.76 -15.52 27.86
N GLY A 36 19.14 -15.46 29.05
CA GLY A 36 19.51 -16.28 30.21
C GLY A 36 20.70 -15.79 31.03
N TYR A 37 21.10 -14.52 30.88
CA TYR A 37 22.16 -13.90 31.69
C TYR A 37 21.56 -13.02 32.79
N TRP A 38 22.21 -12.97 33.95
CA TRP A 38 21.81 -12.10 35.07
C TRP A 38 23.01 -11.28 35.54
N ARG A 39 22.82 -9.96 35.63
CA ARG A 39 23.77 -9.05 36.28
C ARG A 39 23.53 -9.11 37.79
N VAL A 40 24.57 -9.37 38.56
CA VAL A 40 24.50 -9.39 40.03
C VAL A 40 25.40 -8.28 40.55
N GLU A 41 24.83 -7.34 41.29
CA GLU A 41 25.53 -6.12 41.70
C GLU A 41 26.19 -6.26 43.08
N THR A 42 25.79 -7.26 43.88
CA THR A 42 26.33 -7.46 45.23
C THR A 42 26.51 -8.94 45.61
N TYR A 43 27.41 -9.21 46.55
CA TYR A 43 27.70 -10.57 47.05
C TYR A 43 26.50 -11.20 47.80
N ALA A 44 25.60 -10.40 48.35
CA ALA A 44 24.43 -10.87 49.10
C ALA A 44 23.36 -11.53 48.21
N GLN A 45 23.29 -11.16 46.92
CA GLN A 45 22.31 -11.70 45.96
C GLN A 45 22.63 -13.15 45.51
N ARG A 46 23.71 -13.74 46.02
CA ARG A 46 24.18 -15.11 45.69
C ARG A 46 23.33 -16.22 46.33
N GLY A 47 22.53 -15.91 47.36
CA GLY A 47 21.77 -16.89 48.14
C GLY A 47 20.40 -17.29 47.57
N ASP A 48 19.83 -16.49 46.66
CA ASP A 48 18.42 -16.63 46.26
C ASP A 48 18.21 -17.25 44.86
N ILE A 49 19.26 -17.77 44.22
CA ILE A 49 19.15 -18.39 42.88
C ILE A 49 19.11 -19.91 43.01
N ALA A 50 18.00 -20.50 42.55
CA ALA A 50 17.73 -21.93 42.66
C ALA A 50 18.76 -22.80 41.90
N PRO A 51 19.12 -24.02 42.39
CA PRO A 51 20.19 -24.86 41.83
C PRO A 51 19.95 -25.46 40.43
N ALA A 52 18.87 -25.10 39.74
CA ALA A 52 18.40 -25.81 38.54
C ALA A 52 19.10 -25.39 37.23
N TYR A 53 20.08 -24.49 37.27
CA TYR A 53 20.70 -23.93 36.06
C TYR A 53 22.21 -24.16 36.07
N GLY A 54 22.63 -25.16 35.29
CA GLY A 54 24.02 -25.58 35.15
C GLY A 54 24.89 -24.59 34.36
N ASP A 55 26.18 -24.61 34.71
CA ASP A 55 27.38 -24.22 33.97
C ASP A 55 27.31 -23.03 32.99
N ARG A 56 27.71 -21.82 33.44
CA ARG A 56 28.36 -20.76 32.61
C ARG A 56 28.97 -19.61 33.44
N CYS A 57 29.97 -18.94 32.84
CA CYS A 57 30.97 -18.03 33.43
C CYS A 57 30.43 -16.83 34.26
N ARG A 58 31.22 -16.39 35.25
CA ARG A 58 30.92 -15.26 36.16
C ARG A 58 32.03 -14.21 36.11
N VAL A 59 31.68 -12.94 36.01
CA VAL A 59 32.61 -11.80 36.13
C VAL A 59 32.24 -11.03 37.41
N VAL A 60 33.22 -10.74 38.27
CA VAL A 60 33.05 -9.94 39.48
C VAL A 60 33.91 -8.69 39.35
N ASN A 61 33.30 -7.51 39.47
CA ASN A 61 34.03 -6.26 39.52
C ASN A 61 34.55 -6.03 40.95
N ALA A 62 35.85 -5.83 41.11
CA ALA A 62 36.53 -5.80 42.40
C ALA A 62 36.43 -4.40 43.05
N THR A 63 35.38 -4.17 43.84
CA THR A 63 35.41 -3.12 44.88
C THR A 63 34.66 -3.56 46.13
N GLU A 64 35.10 -4.64 46.77
CA GLU A 64 35.05 -4.72 48.24
C GLU A 64 35.91 -5.88 48.79
N THR A 65 36.62 -5.56 49.87
CA THR A 65 37.48 -6.45 50.66
C THR A 65 36.68 -7.49 51.43
N ALA A 66 37.03 -8.76 51.30
CA ALA A 66 36.69 -9.76 52.31
C ALA A 66 37.48 -9.47 53.61
N PRO A 67 36.87 -9.49 54.80
CA PRO A 67 37.61 -9.40 56.05
C PRO A 67 38.47 -10.67 56.23
N GLY A 68 39.79 -10.57 56.03
CA GLY A 68 40.75 -11.56 56.53
C GLY A 68 41.84 -12.07 55.58
N SER A 69 41.89 -11.73 54.30
CA SER A 69 42.95 -12.20 53.39
C SER A 69 43.94 -11.07 53.03
N GLY A 70 45.06 -11.01 53.75
CA GLY A 70 46.10 -9.98 53.58
C GLY A 70 46.95 -10.15 52.32
N LEU A 71 46.40 -9.85 51.15
CA LEU A 71 47.15 -9.73 49.88
C LEU A 71 46.82 -8.40 49.21
N PHE A 72 47.82 -7.51 49.12
CA PHE A 72 47.76 -6.23 48.41
C PHE A 72 48.25 -6.41 46.96
N GLY A 73 47.48 -5.92 45.98
CA GLY A 73 47.89 -5.77 44.58
C GLY A 73 47.26 -4.52 43.94
N PRO A 74 47.89 -3.89 42.92
CA PRO A 74 47.48 -2.60 42.37
C PRO A 74 46.16 -2.64 41.55
N PRO A 75 45.45 -1.51 41.41
CA PRO A 75 44.02 -1.44 41.04
C PRO A 75 43.71 -1.53 39.53
N SER A 76 44.47 -2.29 38.75
CA SER A 76 44.23 -2.36 37.28
C SER A 76 44.35 -3.77 36.71
N ARG A 77 43.91 -4.80 37.43
CA ARG A 77 43.90 -6.19 36.95
C ARG A 77 42.67 -6.95 37.44
N ASP A 78 41.95 -7.56 36.52
CA ASP A 78 40.82 -8.45 36.80
C ASP A 78 41.26 -9.91 36.92
N PHE A 79 40.72 -10.65 37.90
CA PHE A 79 41.05 -12.05 38.16
C PHE A 79 39.96 -12.97 37.58
N VAL A 80 40.38 -13.96 36.78
CA VAL A 80 39.49 -14.98 36.21
C VAL A 80 39.70 -16.32 36.90
N TYR A 81 38.61 -16.91 37.41
CA TYR A 81 38.59 -18.29 37.92
C TYR A 81 37.79 -19.20 36.99
N THR A 82 38.30 -20.40 36.74
CA THR A 82 37.52 -21.48 36.10
C THR A 82 37.36 -22.63 37.09
N GLN A 83 36.12 -22.99 37.40
CA GLN A 83 35.84 -24.16 38.23
C GLN A 83 35.93 -25.42 37.37
N GLY A 84 36.86 -26.32 37.69
CA GLY A 84 36.99 -27.61 37.03
C GLY A 84 35.85 -28.54 37.44
N GLY A 85 35.07 -29.01 36.46
CA GLY A 85 33.98 -29.97 36.68
C GLY A 85 34.53 -31.33 37.14
N GLY A 86 34.42 -31.60 38.43
CA GLY A 86 34.71 -32.90 39.02
C GLY A 86 34.82 -32.81 40.54
N THR A 87 34.10 -33.68 41.25
CA THR A 87 34.16 -33.79 42.71
C THR A 87 35.60 -34.07 43.18
N GLY A 88 36.33 -33.01 43.56
CA GLY A 88 37.65 -33.09 44.19
C GLY A 88 38.82 -32.34 43.55
N GLY A 89 38.62 -31.49 42.54
CA GLY A 89 39.72 -30.69 41.94
C GLY A 89 39.95 -29.35 42.65
N ALA A 90 41.18 -29.09 43.09
CA ALA A 90 41.61 -27.79 43.62
C ALA A 90 41.61 -26.70 42.53
N ASP A 91 41.22 -25.49 42.89
CA ASP A 91 41.20 -24.33 41.98
C ASP A 91 42.63 -24.00 41.50
N ALA A 92 42.85 -24.00 40.18
CA ALA A 92 44.13 -23.61 39.59
C ALA A 92 44.06 -22.18 39.03
N TRP A 93 44.98 -21.33 39.50
CA TRP A 93 45.18 -19.96 39.04
C TRP A 93 45.77 -19.95 37.62
N VAL A 94 45.13 -19.22 36.68
CA VAL A 94 45.51 -19.22 35.25
C VAL A 94 46.32 -17.96 34.83
N GLY A 95 46.85 -17.21 35.80
CA GLY A 95 47.77 -16.09 35.54
C GLY A 95 47.11 -14.73 35.30
N GLU A 96 47.90 -13.67 35.52
CA GLU A 96 47.52 -12.28 35.21
C GLU A 96 47.66 -12.01 33.71
N ARG A 97 46.64 -11.39 33.10
CA ARG A 97 46.67 -10.91 31.72
C ARG A 97 46.49 -9.40 31.66
N THR A 98 46.99 -8.80 30.59
CA THR A 98 46.85 -7.37 30.31
C THR A 98 45.51 -7.08 29.61
N ASP A 99 45.00 -5.85 29.72
CA ASP A 99 43.74 -5.43 29.07
C ASP A 99 43.75 -5.67 27.55
N ALA A 100 44.92 -5.60 26.92
CA ALA A 100 45.08 -5.88 25.50
C ALA A 100 44.84 -7.37 25.16
N GLU A 101 45.26 -8.28 26.03
CA GLU A 101 45.03 -9.72 25.87
C GLU A 101 43.59 -10.10 26.20
N LEU A 102 42.95 -9.40 27.13
CA LEU A 102 41.54 -9.57 27.45
C LEU A 102 40.64 -9.08 26.30
N ASN A 103 40.96 -7.92 25.72
CA ASN A 103 40.24 -7.38 24.56
C ASN A 103 40.42 -8.26 23.32
N ALA A 104 41.61 -8.78 23.04
CA ALA A 104 41.82 -9.71 21.93
C ALA A 104 41.02 -11.03 22.08
N MET A 105 40.82 -11.50 23.31
CA MET A 105 39.96 -12.66 23.59
C MET A 105 38.48 -12.32 23.49
N LEU A 106 38.06 -11.14 23.95
CA LEU A 106 36.68 -10.67 23.79
C LEU A 106 36.34 -10.44 22.32
N ASP A 107 37.24 -9.86 21.53
CA ASP A 107 37.05 -9.67 20.09
C ASP A 107 36.97 -11.01 19.35
N ALA A 108 37.79 -12.00 19.74
CA ALA A 108 37.69 -13.36 19.19
C ALA A 108 36.39 -14.06 19.61
N ALA A 109 35.94 -13.87 20.86
CA ALA A 109 34.67 -14.41 21.35
C ALA A 109 33.46 -13.71 20.69
N PHE A 110 33.53 -12.40 20.42
CA PHE A 110 32.50 -11.67 19.70
C PHE A 110 32.48 -12.03 18.21
N ALA A 111 33.63 -12.29 17.59
CA ALA A 111 33.69 -12.81 16.22
C ALA A 111 33.09 -14.23 16.10
N ASP A 112 33.31 -15.08 17.11
CA ASP A 112 32.65 -16.39 17.20
C ASP A 112 31.14 -16.24 17.50
N ILE A 113 30.73 -15.26 18.31
CA ILE A 113 29.31 -14.97 18.57
C ILE A 113 28.63 -14.42 17.30
N ASP A 114 29.26 -13.54 16.53
CA ASP A 114 28.72 -13.00 15.28
C ASP A 114 28.66 -14.07 14.18
N THR A 115 29.64 -14.98 14.15
CA THR A 115 29.60 -16.17 13.27
C THR A 115 28.45 -17.09 13.69
N ASN A 116 28.31 -17.36 14.99
CA ASN A 116 27.20 -18.16 15.52
C ASN A 116 25.84 -17.46 15.43
N LEU A 117 25.77 -16.12 15.42
CA LEU A 117 24.53 -15.35 15.21
C LEU A 117 24.13 -15.35 13.73
N GLY A 118 25.12 -15.26 12.84
CA GLY A 118 24.93 -15.45 11.40
C GLY A 118 24.46 -16.87 11.08
N ASP A 119 25.04 -17.87 11.76
CA ASP A 119 24.62 -19.26 11.65
C ASP A 119 23.26 -19.49 12.33
N LEU A 120 22.95 -18.86 13.48
CA LEU A 120 21.63 -18.92 14.14
C LEU A 120 20.53 -18.17 13.39
N GLN A 121 20.83 -17.09 12.67
CA GLN A 121 19.86 -16.45 11.77
C GLN A 121 19.66 -17.27 10.49
N ALA A 122 20.72 -17.91 9.98
CA ALA A 122 20.64 -18.88 8.90
C ALA A 122 19.96 -20.20 9.33
N GLU A 123 20.01 -20.55 10.62
CA GLU A 123 19.44 -21.75 11.23
C GLU A 123 18.04 -21.51 11.81
N GLN A 124 17.66 -20.29 12.23
CA GLN A 124 16.26 -19.92 12.52
C GLN A 124 15.41 -19.84 11.25
N LEU A 125 16.02 -19.54 10.10
CA LEU A 125 15.40 -19.73 8.78
C LEU A 125 15.44 -21.19 8.30
N ARG A 126 16.15 -22.11 9.00
CA ARG A 126 16.34 -23.53 8.61
C ARG A 126 15.98 -24.57 9.68
N SER A 127 15.41 -24.21 10.82
CA SER A 127 15.17 -25.18 11.89
C SER A 127 13.98 -26.07 11.54
N VAL A 128 14.31 -27.23 10.98
CA VAL A 128 13.55 -28.47 11.09
C VAL A 128 13.27 -28.70 12.58
N ALA A 129 12.04 -28.46 13.03
CA ALA A 129 11.62 -28.92 14.35
C ALA A 129 11.55 -30.45 14.30
N VAL A 130 12.53 -31.13 14.90
CA VAL A 130 12.39 -32.55 15.22
C VAL A 130 11.37 -32.65 16.35
N VAL A 131 10.11 -32.84 15.99
CA VAL A 131 9.02 -33.05 16.94
C VAL A 131 9.13 -34.48 17.46
N THR A 132 9.56 -34.62 18.72
CA THR A 132 9.76 -35.93 19.37
C THR A 132 8.46 -36.51 19.95
N SER A 133 7.36 -35.74 19.99
CA SER A 133 6.03 -36.22 20.40
C SER A 133 4.89 -35.35 19.85
N PHE A 134 3.71 -35.95 19.63
CA PHE A 134 2.52 -35.25 19.09
C PHE A 134 2.03 -34.06 19.95
N GLY A 135 2.31 -34.05 21.26
CA GLY A 135 1.89 -32.97 22.16
C GLY A 135 2.58 -31.63 21.89
N ALA A 136 3.76 -31.64 21.26
CA ALA A 136 4.51 -30.42 20.96
C ALA A 136 4.01 -29.70 19.68
N MET A 137 3.26 -30.38 18.80
CA MET A 137 2.67 -29.79 17.59
C MET A 137 1.50 -28.85 17.89
N GLY A 138 0.73 -29.10 18.97
CA GLY A 138 -0.43 -28.28 19.32
C GLY A 138 -0.10 -26.91 19.93
N ALA A 139 1.17 -26.63 20.23
CA ALA A 139 1.62 -25.41 20.90
C ALA A 139 2.22 -24.35 19.95
N ILE A 140 2.44 -24.69 18.68
CA ILE A 140 2.99 -23.76 17.67
C ILE A 140 1.81 -23.04 16.99
N SER A 141 1.17 -22.12 17.71
CA SER A 141 0.20 -21.18 17.15
C SER A 141 0.68 -19.75 17.44
N GLY A 142 1.41 -19.17 16.49
CA GLY A 142 1.91 -17.79 16.59
C GLY A 142 1.85 -17.10 15.23
N ASP A 143 1.38 -15.86 15.24
CA ASP A 143 1.18 -15.00 14.06
C ASP A 143 2.54 -14.58 13.44
N GLY A 144 3.06 -15.40 12.53
CA GLY A 144 4.13 -15.05 11.59
C GLY A 144 3.61 -14.97 10.16
N LEU A 145 4.22 -14.13 9.31
CA LEU A 145 3.91 -14.08 7.88
C LEU A 145 4.62 -15.27 7.20
N TYR A 146 3.91 -16.38 6.96
CA TYR A 146 4.53 -17.62 6.49
C TYR A 146 4.50 -17.74 4.95
N TYR A 147 5.69 -17.78 4.32
CA TYR A 147 5.88 -18.16 2.92
C TYR A 147 6.72 -19.45 2.88
N GLY A 148 6.06 -20.60 2.69
CA GLY A 148 6.74 -21.89 2.55
C GLY A 148 5.81 -23.09 2.80
N ARG A 149 6.11 -24.22 2.15
CA ARG A 149 5.46 -25.52 2.36
C ARG A 149 6.26 -26.26 3.44
N HIS A 150 5.74 -26.41 4.66
CA HIS A 150 6.48 -27.11 5.72
C HIS A 150 6.37 -28.62 5.56
N VAL A 151 7.49 -29.34 5.68
CA VAL A 151 7.56 -30.81 5.67
C VAL A 151 7.97 -31.26 7.07
N PHE A 152 7.05 -31.88 7.81
CA PHE A 152 7.31 -32.36 9.16
C PHE A 152 7.63 -33.84 9.11
N VAL A 153 8.77 -34.22 9.70
CA VAL A 153 9.31 -35.58 9.63
C VAL A 153 9.38 -36.16 11.04
N ALA A 154 8.49 -37.10 11.36
CA ALA A 154 8.59 -37.86 12.62
C ALA A 154 9.37 -39.17 12.38
N ASN A 155 10.43 -39.37 13.15
CA ASN A 155 11.20 -40.61 13.12
C ASN A 155 10.50 -41.64 14.02
N ALA A 156 10.13 -42.80 13.46
CA ALA A 156 9.64 -43.91 14.26
C ALA A 156 10.82 -44.54 15.01
N SER A 157 11.27 -43.93 16.11
CA SER A 157 12.20 -44.63 17.01
C SER A 157 11.44 -45.69 17.81
N GLU A 158 12.04 -46.86 17.91
CA GLU A 158 11.53 -48.05 18.57
C GLU A 158 10.91 -47.76 19.95
N THR A 159 9.67 -48.19 20.11
CA THR A 159 9.01 -48.52 21.39
C THR A 159 9.05 -47.48 22.51
N ALA A 160 8.35 -46.36 22.34
CA ALA A 160 7.72 -45.68 23.47
C ALA A 160 6.26 -46.21 23.62
N PRO A 161 5.92 -46.95 24.71
CA PRO A 161 4.57 -47.45 24.90
C PRO A 161 3.59 -46.29 25.07
N GLY A 162 2.60 -46.17 24.16
CA GLY A 162 1.51 -45.20 24.24
C GLY A 162 1.49 -44.08 23.19
N SER A 163 2.44 -44.01 22.27
CA SER A 163 2.49 -42.92 21.26
C SER A 163 1.53 -43.09 20.07
N GLY A 164 0.90 -44.25 19.89
CA GLY A 164 -0.08 -44.51 18.83
C GLY A 164 0.48 -44.58 17.40
N ILE A 165 1.80 -44.47 17.23
CA ILE A 165 2.47 -44.48 15.92
C ILE A 165 3.00 -45.88 15.63
N TYR A 166 2.34 -46.64 14.74
CA TYR A 166 2.78 -47.98 14.31
C TYR A 166 3.25 -47.96 12.84
N GLY A 167 4.54 -48.21 12.60
CA GLY A 167 5.10 -48.37 11.26
C GLY A 167 6.41 -49.18 11.25
N PRO A 168 6.85 -49.69 10.08
CA PRO A 168 8.06 -50.50 9.98
C PRO A 168 9.32 -49.70 10.37
N PRO A 169 10.32 -50.31 11.03
CA PRO A 169 11.59 -49.66 11.34
C PRO A 169 12.24 -49.09 10.07
N GLY A 170 12.72 -47.84 10.13
CA GLY A 170 13.44 -47.20 9.01
C GLY A 170 12.59 -46.36 8.04
N ARG A 171 11.32 -46.11 8.35
CA ARG A 171 10.44 -45.20 7.56
C ARG A 171 10.09 -43.94 8.36
N MET A 172 10.05 -42.81 7.66
CA MET A 172 9.74 -41.49 8.24
C MET A 172 8.31 -41.07 7.88
N TYR A 173 7.61 -40.45 8.83
CA TYR A 173 6.28 -39.90 8.61
C TYR A 173 6.39 -38.47 8.12
N VAL A 174 5.77 -38.18 6.97
CA VAL A 174 5.89 -36.87 6.31
C VAL A 174 4.52 -36.21 6.26
N TRP A 175 4.39 -35.11 6.98
CA TRP A 175 3.20 -34.26 6.97
C TRP A 175 3.51 -32.95 6.27
N VAL A 176 2.55 -32.43 5.51
CA VAL A 176 2.72 -31.18 4.78
C VAL A 176 1.56 -30.24 5.02
N GLU A 177 1.84 -29.12 5.66
CA GLU A 177 0.88 -28.02 5.81
C GLU A 177 0.92 -27.17 4.54
N ASN A 178 -0.13 -27.28 3.74
CA ASN A 178 -0.40 -26.35 2.66
C ASN A 178 -1.35 -25.30 3.24
N GLY A 179 -0.84 -24.17 3.77
CA GLY A 179 -1.57 -23.15 4.54
C GLY A 179 -2.86 -22.56 3.93
N ASN A 180 -3.87 -23.39 3.69
CA ASN A 180 -5.13 -23.11 3.02
C ASN A 180 -6.28 -23.74 3.83
N GLY A 181 -6.41 -23.30 5.09
CA GLY A 181 -7.56 -23.57 5.94
C GLY A 181 -7.70 -25.01 6.47
N PRO A 182 -8.59 -25.22 7.46
CA PRO A 182 -8.77 -26.53 8.08
C PRO A 182 -9.53 -27.45 7.12
N GLY A 183 -8.83 -28.42 6.52
CA GLY A 183 -9.45 -29.47 5.69
C GLY A 183 -8.62 -30.02 4.52
N ALA A 184 -7.43 -29.49 4.24
CA ALA A 184 -6.57 -29.95 3.14
C ALA A 184 -5.26 -30.63 3.59
N ASP A 185 -5.21 -31.08 4.84
CA ASP A 185 -4.06 -31.81 5.38
C ASP A 185 -4.11 -33.26 4.90
N ALA A 186 -3.42 -33.55 3.80
CA ALA A 186 -3.36 -34.90 3.24
C ALA A 186 -2.06 -35.61 3.67
N TRP A 187 -2.23 -36.80 4.24
CA TRP A 187 -1.14 -37.75 4.47
C TRP A 187 -0.52 -38.16 3.12
N LEU A 188 0.77 -37.87 2.91
CA LEU A 188 1.47 -38.18 1.66
C LEU A 188 1.96 -39.64 1.58
N GLY A 189 1.83 -40.42 2.66
CA GLY A 189 2.25 -41.82 2.71
C GLY A 189 3.69 -42.00 3.19
N TYR A 190 4.22 -43.22 3.00
CA TYR A 190 5.57 -43.60 3.44
C TYR A 190 6.61 -43.15 2.41
N MET A 191 7.66 -42.45 2.84
CA MET A 191 8.85 -42.23 2.02
C MET A 191 10.10 -42.73 2.73
N THR A 192 11.02 -43.28 1.95
CA THR A 192 12.37 -43.67 2.37
C THR A 192 13.25 -42.43 2.55
N ARG A 193 14.38 -42.60 3.22
CA ARG A 193 15.36 -41.51 3.43
C ARG A 193 15.92 -40.96 2.12
N GLU A 194 16.05 -41.82 1.11
CA GLU A 194 16.50 -41.44 -0.24
C GLU A 194 15.42 -40.65 -0.99
N GLU A 195 14.15 -41.06 -0.91
CA GLU A 195 13.05 -40.28 -1.50
C GLU A 195 12.91 -38.90 -0.83
N LEU A 196 13.09 -38.82 0.50
CA LEU A 196 13.06 -37.53 1.21
C LEU A 196 14.21 -36.63 0.75
N ALA A 197 15.41 -37.17 0.57
CA ALA A 197 16.55 -36.41 0.07
C ALA A 197 16.27 -35.85 -1.34
N VAL A 198 15.65 -36.65 -2.22
CA VAL A 198 15.25 -36.22 -3.56
C VAL A 198 14.22 -35.09 -3.52
N GLU A 199 13.20 -35.17 -2.65
CA GLU A 199 12.21 -34.10 -2.51
C GLU A 199 12.77 -32.82 -1.88
N ILE A 200 13.68 -32.95 -0.91
CA ILE A 200 14.40 -31.81 -0.32
C ILE A 200 15.24 -31.13 -1.39
N ASP A 201 15.97 -31.88 -2.21
CA ASP A 201 16.80 -31.31 -3.27
C ASP A 201 15.96 -30.72 -4.41
N ALA A 202 14.81 -31.32 -4.73
CA ALA A 202 13.82 -30.72 -5.64
C ALA A 202 13.20 -29.43 -5.05
N GLY A 203 12.97 -29.39 -3.73
CA GLY A 203 12.56 -28.21 -2.98
C GLY A 203 13.59 -27.09 -3.08
N LYS A 204 14.86 -27.39 -2.78
CA LYS A 204 15.98 -26.44 -2.93
C LYS A 204 16.12 -25.93 -4.35
N ALA A 205 15.94 -26.80 -5.36
CA ALA A 205 16.00 -26.40 -6.75
C ALA A 205 14.86 -25.43 -7.13
N ARG A 206 13.64 -25.69 -6.63
CA ARG A 206 12.50 -24.77 -6.79
C ARG A 206 12.70 -23.45 -6.07
N ASP A 207 13.21 -23.47 -4.84
CA ASP A 207 13.49 -22.27 -4.05
C ASP A 207 14.63 -21.45 -4.67
N MET A 208 15.64 -22.11 -5.24
CA MET A 208 16.71 -21.46 -5.99
C MET A 208 16.20 -20.86 -7.31
N GLU A 209 15.30 -21.56 -8.02
CA GLU A 209 14.61 -20.98 -9.19
C GLU A 209 13.73 -19.78 -8.79
N LEU A 210 13.04 -19.86 -7.65
CA LEU A 210 12.21 -18.78 -7.13
C LEU A 210 13.06 -17.59 -6.69
N GLY A 211 14.19 -17.83 -6.00
CA GLY A 211 15.16 -16.81 -5.61
C GLY A 211 15.76 -16.12 -6.83
N VAL A 212 16.18 -16.88 -7.84
CA VAL A 212 16.65 -16.33 -9.12
C VAL A 212 15.55 -15.54 -9.82
N ARG A 213 14.29 -15.97 -9.78
CA ARG A 213 13.16 -15.18 -10.32
C ARG A 213 12.89 -13.92 -9.50
N ILE A 214 13.00 -13.96 -8.18
CA ILE A 214 12.83 -12.80 -7.28
C ILE A 214 13.95 -11.78 -7.50
N ASP A 215 15.19 -12.25 -7.62
CA ASP A 215 16.36 -11.41 -7.87
C ASP A 215 16.40 -10.89 -9.31
N ALA A 216 15.91 -11.68 -10.29
CA ALA A 216 15.71 -11.25 -11.67
C ALA A 216 14.51 -10.31 -11.85
N MET A 217 13.53 -10.35 -10.93
CA MET A 217 12.51 -9.31 -10.75
C MET A 217 13.14 -8.09 -10.05
N GLY A 218 14.26 -7.60 -10.60
CA GLY A 218 14.90 -6.37 -10.17
C GLY A 218 13.87 -5.26 -9.99
N PRO A 219 13.99 -4.41 -8.96
CA PRO A 219 12.99 -3.41 -8.67
C PRO A 219 12.74 -2.56 -9.91
N ALA A 220 11.47 -2.45 -10.30
CA ALA A 220 11.03 -1.59 -11.39
C ALA A 220 11.40 -0.13 -11.04
N ASP A 221 12.59 0.31 -11.43
CA ASP A 221 13.07 1.65 -11.12
C ASP A 221 12.45 2.66 -12.10
N ILE A 222 11.93 3.74 -11.54
CA ILE A 222 11.33 4.84 -12.29
C ILE A 222 12.48 5.70 -12.84
N THR A 223 12.77 5.54 -14.13
CA THR A 223 13.90 6.24 -14.79
C THR A 223 13.60 7.70 -15.08
N SER A 224 12.34 8.03 -15.39
CA SER A 224 11.93 9.41 -15.64
C SER A 224 10.53 9.69 -15.09
N LEU A 225 10.30 10.93 -14.71
CA LEU A 225 8.98 11.50 -14.47
C LEU A 225 9.05 12.96 -14.91
N THR A 226 8.29 13.33 -15.93
CA THR A 226 8.31 14.66 -16.52
C THR A 226 6.90 15.22 -16.68
N SER A 227 6.79 16.53 -16.87
CA SER A 227 5.52 17.21 -17.14
C SER A 227 5.62 18.13 -18.35
N ALA A 228 4.50 18.31 -19.03
CA ALA A 228 4.31 19.28 -20.09
C ALA A 228 3.08 20.17 -19.76
N PRO A 229 3.24 21.50 -19.68
CA PRO A 229 4.53 22.22 -19.69
C PRO A 229 5.38 21.87 -18.47
N ALA A 230 6.72 21.96 -18.59
CA ALA A 230 7.63 21.69 -17.49
C ALA A 230 7.51 22.72 -16.34
N ASN A 231 7.14 23.95 -16.68
CA ASN A 231 6.95 25.07 -15.75
C ASN A 231 5.72 25.89 -16.17
N GLY A 232 5.10 26.58 -15.21
CA GLY A 232 4.08 27.60 -15.45
C GLY A 232 4.68 29.01 -15.44
N GLU A 233 3.93 30.00 -15.95
CA GLU A 233 4.27 31.40 -15.77
C GLU A 233 3.73 31.91 -14.42
N LEU A 234 4.51 32.72 -13.69
CA LEU A 234 4.01 33.41 -12.51
C LEU A 234 2.78 34.27 -12.86
N GLY A 235 1.77 34.22 -12.01
CA GLY A 235 0.45 34.85 -12.25
C GLY A 235 -0.50 34.03 -13.11
N ALA A 236 0.01 33.13 -13.96
CA ALA A 236 -0.85 32.34 -14.84
C ALA A 236 -1.60 31.24 -14.07
N THR A 237 -2.82 30.96 -14.51
CA THR A 237 -3.55 29.74 -14.13
C THR A 237 -3.02 28.56 -14.95
N THR A 238 -2.44 27.57 -14.30
CA THR A 238 -2.07 26.30 -14.94
C THR A 238 -3.17 25.29 -14.66
N SER A 239 -4.11 25.10 -15.57
CA SER A 239 -5.25 24.23 -15.35
C SER A 239 -4.93 22.73 -15.46
N SER A 240 -3.86 22.37 -16.17
CA SER A 240 -3.47 20.97 -16.34
C SER A 240 -1.99 20.76 -16.62
N LEU A 241 -1.48 19.56 -16.28
CA LEU A 241 -0.17 19.06 -16.67
C LEU A 241 -0.31 17.68 -17.32
N ALA A 242 0.32 17.50 -18.48
CA ALA A 242 0.51 16.18 -19.08
C ALA A 242 1.77 15.55 -18.50
N LEU A 243 1.62 14.48 -17.73
CA LEU A 243 2.69 13.73 -17.13
C LEU A 243 3.09 12.57 -18.03
N THR A 244 4.39 12.29 -18.10
CA THR A 244 4.95 11.11 -18.76
C THR A 244 6.08 10.54 -17.92
N TRP A 245 6.22 9.21 -17.93
CA TRP A 245 7.26 8.52 -17.18
C TRP A 245 7.69 7.23 -17.87
N SER A 246 8.90 6.80 -17.53
CA SER A 246 9.48 5.54 -17.97
C SER A 246 9.91 4.71 -16.76
N ILE A 247 9.81 3.39 -16.90
CA ILE A 247 10.15 2.42 -15.87
C ILE A 247 11.10 1.41 -16.53
N LEU A 248 12.20 1.06 -15.87
CA LEU A 248 13.07 -0.03 -16.31
C LEU A 248 12.30 -1.33 -16.18
N THR A 249 12.05 -1.99 -17.31
CA THR A 249 11.17 -3.16 -17.40
C THR A 249 11.91 -4.49 -17.31
N GLU A 250 13.11 -4.55 -16.73
CA GLU A 250 13.90 -5.80 -16.68
C GLU A 250 13.12 -6.95 -16.01
N GLY A 251 12.19 -6.65 -15.09
CA GLY A 251 11.28 -7.60 -14.44
C GLY A 251 9.80 -7.53 -14.86
N GLY A 252 9.45 -6.82 -15.93
CA GLY A 252 8.07 -6.70 -16.43
C GLY A 252 7.30 -5.45 -16.01
N THR A 253 6.02 -5.39 -16.39
CA THR A 253 5.13 -4.26 -16.14
C THR A 253 4.75 -4.22 -14.65
N PRO A 254 4.86 -3.07 -13.94
CA PRO A 254 4.44 -2.99 -12.53
C PRO A 254 3.00 -3.48 -12.38
N LEU A 255 2.64 -4.11 -11.26
CA LEU A 255 1.27 -4.57 -11.06
C LEU A 255 0.33 -3.41 -10.72
N ALA A 256 0.86 -2.38 -10.05
CA ALA A 256 0.08 -1.19 -9.70
C ALA A 256 0.94 0.08 -9.72
N GLN A 257 0.31 1.17 -10.14
CA GLN A 257 0.88 2.51 -10.09
C GLN A 257 -0.11 3.48 -9.44
N LYS A 258 0.39 4.53 -8.79
CA LYS A 258 -0.44 5.67 -8.35
C LYS A 258 0.31 6.98 -8.51
N ILE A 259 -0.41 8.03 -8.89
CA ILE A 259 0.08 9.41 -8.90
C ILE A 259 -0.67 10.20 -7.84
N SER A 260 0.04 11.05 -7.10
CA SER A 260 -0.55 11.92 -6.09
C SER A 260 0.00 13.34 -6.16
N TRP A 261 -0.87 14.32 -5.91
CA TRP A 261 -0.55 15.75 -5.90
C TRP A 261 -1.59 16.52 -5.08
N GLY A 262 -1.16 17.45 -4.22
CA GLY A 262 -2.08 18.32 -3.46
C GLY A 262 -3.20 17.58 -2.73
N GLY A 263 -2.92 16.41 -2.16
CA GLY A 263 -3.91 15.54 -1.48
C GLY A 263 -4.72 14.62 -2.39
N ASN A 264 -4.67 14.80 -3.72
CA ASN A 264 -5.35 13.94 -4.69
C ASN A 264 -4.54 12.68 -4.96
N ILE A 265 -5.23 11.58 -5.27
CA ILE A 265 -4.62 10.30 -5.65
C ILE A 265 -5.36 9.73 -6.86
N VAL A 266 -4.61 9.31 -7.87
CA VAL A 266 -5.12 8.55 -9.03
C VAL A 266 -4.39 7.24 -9.10
N HIS A 267 -5.13 6.14 -9.06
CA HIS A 267 -4.60 4.80 -9.33
C HIS A 267 -4.52 4.57 -10.83
N LEU A 268 -3.50 3.85 -11.26
CA LEU A 268 -3.19 3.63 -12.67
C LEU A 268 -2.90 2.15 -12.91
N ASP A 269 -3.25 1.69 -14.11
CA ASP A 269 -2.86 0.37 -14.58
C ASP A 269 -1.33 0.27 -14.61
N GLY A 270 -0.81 -0.94 -14.41
CA GLY A 270 0.61 -1.24 -14.47
C GLY A 270 1.34 -0.75 -15.72
N SER A 271 0.64 -0.78 -16.86
CA SER A 271 1.16 -0.38 -18.17
C SER A 271 1.06 1.13 -18.44
N ALA A 272 0.37 1.91 -17.59
CA ALA A 272 0.22 3.35 -17.80
C ALA A 272 1.58 4.06 -17.79
N ARG A 273 1.81 4.96 -18.75
CA ARG A 273 3.04 5.77 -18.88
C ARG A 273 2.76 7.27 -19.04
N SER A 274 1.49 7.65 -19.01
CA SER A 274 1.08 9.04 -19.07
C SER A 274 -0.23 9.27 -18.31
N LEU A 275 -0.41 10.51 -17.84
CA LEU A 275 -1.62 10.97 -17.17
C LEU A 275 -1.72 12.49 -17.34
N THR A 276 -2.92 13.01 -17.61
CA THR A 276 -3.18 14.45 -17.45
C THR A 276 -3.79 14.72 -16.08
N ILE A 277 -3.20 15.63 -15.31
CA ILE A 277 -3.74 16.08 -14.02
C ILE A 277 -4.24 17.53 -14.11
N PRO A 278 -5.34 17.91 -13.42
CA PRO A 278 -6.28 16.99 -12.78
C PRO A 278 -7.01 16.14 -13.84
N PRO A 279 -7.40 14.89 -13.51
CA PRO A 279 -8.09 14.03 -14.46
C PRO A 279 -9.46 14.64 -14.84
N PRO A 280 -9.88 14.54 -16.11
CA PRO A 280 -11.14 15.14 -16.58
C PRO A 280 -12.39 14.65 -15.82
N ALA A 281 -12.28 13.47 -15.20
CA ALA A 281 -13.41 12.71 -14.69
C ALA A 281 -14.09 13.35 -13.47
N TRP A 282 -13.41 14.14 -12.62
CA TRP A 282 -14.02 14.57 -11.35
C TRP A 282 -15.24 15.49 -11.53
N ALA A 283 -15.14 16.50 -12.40
CA ALA A 283 -16.18 17.52 -12.56
C ALA A 283 -17.32 17.12 -13.52
N ALA A 284 -17.09 16.11 -14.38
CA ALA A 284 -18.01 15.74 -15.46
C ALA A 284 -18.84 14.47 -15.18
N GLN A 285 -18.92 14.01 -13.92
CA GLN A 285 -19.67 12.80 -13.59
C GLN A 285 -21.17 12.99 -13.83
N THR A 286 -21.70 12.23 -14.79
CA THR A 286 -23.14 12.12 -15.08
C THR A 286 -23.70 10.75 -14.74
N GLN A 287 -22.82 9.80 -14.38
CA GLN A 287 -23.17 8.40 -14.13
C GLN A 287 -22.49 7.90 -12.85
N ALA A 288 -23.18 7.03 -12.13
CA ALA A 288 -22.66 6.33 -10.96
C ALA A 288 -22.82 4.81 -11.12
N LEU A 289 -21.83 4.08 -10.64
CA LEU A 289 -21.82 2.62 -10.58
C LEU A 289 -22.00 2.18 -9.12
N VAL A 290 -23.09 1.47 -8.84
CA VAL A 290 -23.37 0.90 -7.51
C VAL A 290 -22.84 -0.51 -7.46
N ILE A 291 -21.82 -0.69 -6.61
CA ILE A 291 -21.14 -1.95 -6.35
C ILE A 291 -21.52 -2.38 -4.95
N GLY A 292 -22.44 -3.33 -4.84
CA GLY A 292 -22.94 -3.76 -3.56
C GLY A 292 -23.68 -5.07 -3.61
N ASP A 293 -24.24 -5.46 -2.48
CA ASP A 293 -25.02 -6.68 -2.32
C ASP A 293 -26.53 -6.39 -2.25
N SER A 294 -27.33 -7.28 -1.66
CA SER A 294 -28.79 -7.10 -1.54
C SER A 294 -29.18 -5.84 -0.76
N LEU A 295 -28.32 -5.31 0.11
CA LEU A 295 -28.58 -4.05 0.82
C LEU A 295 -28.58 -2.83 -0.11
N SER A 296 -28.00 -2.96 -1.31
CA SER A 296 -27.70 -1.83 -2.20
C SER A 296 -28.68 -1.60 -3.35
N SER A 297 -29.67 -2.49 -3.50
CA SER A 297 -30.55 -2.53 -4.66
C SER A 297 -31.95 -3.05 -4.34
N PRO A 298 -33.03 -2.33 -4.71
CA PRO A 298 -33.22 -0.88 -4.84
C PRO A 298 -33.50 -0.21 -3.48
N GLY A 299 -33.37 1.12 -3.38
CA GLY A 299 -33.50 1.84 -2.10
C GLY A 299 -32.70 3.15 -2.06
N TYR A 300 -31.59 3.17 -1.30
CA TYR A 300 -30.78 4.39 -1.14
C TYR A 300 -30.25 4.92 -2.47
N SER A 301 -29.90 4.02 -3.40
CA SER A 301 -29.26 4.38 -4.66
C SER A 301 -30.21 5.15 -5.58
N ASP A 302 -31.51 4.88 -5.54
CA ASP A 302 -32.52 5.66 -6.30
C ASP A 302 -32.74 7.04 -5.70
N LEU A 303 -32.83 7.12 -4.36
CA LEU A 303 -32.95 8.38 -3.66
C LEU A 303 -31.73 9.26 -3.91
N LEU A 304 -30.52 8.69 -3.86
CA LEU A 304 -29.28 9.41 -4.10
C LEU A 304 -29.14 9.81 -5.58
N ALA A 305 -29.52 8.94 -6.53
CA ALA A 305 -29.58 9.28 -7.94
C ALA A 305 -30.46 10.51 -8.19
N THR A 306 -31.67 10.51 -7.62
CA THR A 306 -32.61 11.63 -7.71
C THR A 306 -32.03 12.90 -7.12
N ALA A 307 -31.43 12.81 -5.94
CA ALA A 307 -30.86 13.96 -5.23
C ALA A 307 -29.61 14.55 -5.90
N THR A 308 -28.91 13.78 -6.73
CA THR A 308 -27.66 14.19 -7.40
C THR A 308 -27.81 14.42 -8.90
N GLY A 309 -28.90 13.96 -9.51
CA GLY A 309 -29.12 13.98 -10.96
C GLY A 309 -28.27 12.97 -11.74
N LEU A 310 -27.65 12.00 -11.07
CA LEU A 310 -26.81 10.98 -11.72
C LEU A 310 -27.62 9.81 -12.24
N THR A 311 -27.27 9.31 -13.43
CA THR A 311 -27.77 8.02 -13.92
C THR A 311 -27.04 6.90 -13.17
N VAL A 312 -27.78 5.96 -12.56
CA VAL A 312 -27.20 4.87 -11.78
C VAL A 312 -27.23 3.55 -12.55
N THR A 313 -26.07 2.92 -12.68
CA THR A 313 -25.91 1.52 -13.10
C THR A 313 -25.70 0.65 -11.87
N ARG A 314 -26.50 -0.39 -11.70
CA ARG A 314 -26.39 -1.32 -10.58
C ARG A 314 -25.78 -2.63 -11.04
N VAL A 315 -24.66 -2.99 -10.43
CA VAL A 315 -24.05 -4.31 -10.66
C VAL A 315 -24.45 -5.30 -9.56
N ALA A 316 -25.08 -4.80 -8.50
CA ALA A 316 -25.50 -5.60 -7.35
C ALA A 316 -26.40 -6.75 -7.76
N LEU A 317 -26.18 -7.88 -7.12
CA LEU A 317 -27.05 -9.06 -7.19
C LEU A 317 -27.25 -9.54 -5.75
N GLY A 318 -28.43 -10.07 -5.46
CA GLY A 318 -28.80 -10.50 -4.12
C GLY A 318 -27.87 -11.59 -3.57
N ALA A 319 -27.68 -11.60 -2.26
CA ALA A 319 -26.89 -12.60 -1.52
C ALA A 319 -25.42 -12.76 -1.97
N GLN A 320 -24.88 -11.82 -2.74
CA GLN A 320 -23.50 -11.91 -3.22
C GLN A 320 -22.49 -11.43 -2.17
N THR A 321 -21.35 -12.10 -2.09
CA THR A 321 -20.20 -11.68 -1.28
C THR A 321 -19.44 -10.53 -1.94
N SER A 322 -18.55 -9.87 -1.19
CA SER A 322 -17.65 -8.84 -1.74
C SER A 322 -16.85 -9.34 -2.95
N TYR A 323 -16.44 -10.61 -2.93
CA TYR A 323 -15.61 -11.18 -3.99
C TYR A 323 -16.37 -11.35 -5.29
N LYS A 324 -17.61 -11.84 -5.22
CA LYS A 324 -18.46 -11.99 -6.41
C LYS A 324 -18.75 -10.61 -7.04
N GLN A 325 -18.94 -9.57 -6.21
CA GLN A 325 -19.07 -8.21 -6.70
C GLN A 325 -17.77 -7.69 -7.34
N ALA A 326 -16.62 -8.01 -6.76
CA ALA A 326 -15.32 -7.64 -7.32
C ALA A 326 -15.09 -8.29 -8.69
N LEU A 327 -15.47 -9.56 -8.87
CA LEU A 327 -15.41 -10.25 -10.17
C LEU A 327 -16.35 -9.61 -11.20
N ARG A 328 -17.59 -9.27 -10.80
CA ARG A 328 -18.59 -8.64 -11.68
C ARG A 328 -18.10 -7.33 -12.29
N VAL A 329 -17.39 -6.52 -11.51
CA VAL A 329 -16.86 -5.24 -11.99
C VAL A 329 -15.44 -5.35 -12.58
N GLY A 330 -14.86 -6.56 -12.62
CA GLY A 330 -13.51 -6.80 -13.12
C GLY A 330 -12.40 -6.27 -12.21
N ALA A 331 -12.69 -6.03 -10.93
CA ALA A 331 -11.69 -5.68 -9.91
C ALA A 331 -10.84 -6.89 -9.50
N GLN A 332 -11.41 -8.08 -9.59
CA GLN A 332 -10.70 -9.35 -9.46
C GLN A 332 -10.77 -10.10 -10.80
N PRO A 333 -9.72 -10.85 -11.18
CA PRO A 333 -9.71 -11.59 -12.43
C PRO A 333 -10.65 -12.80 -12.38
N LEU A 334 -11.42 -12.98 -13.47
CA LEU A 334 -12.24 -14.16 -13.69
C LEU A 334 -11.66 -14.95 -14.87
N TYR A 335 -11.12 -16.13 -14.60
CA TYR A 335 -10.63 -17.08 -15.58
C TYR A 335 -11.71 -18.12 -15.87
N VAL A 336 -11.97 -18.34 -17.15
CA VAL A 336 -13.06 -19.18 -17.65
C VAL A 336 -12.47 -20.32 -18.48
N THR A 337 -12.96 -21.53 -18.24
CA THR A 337 -12.74 -22.68 -19.13
C THR A 337 -14.07 -23.09 -19.74
N LEU A 338 -14.10 -23.18 -21.07
CA LEU A 338 -15.26 -23.62 -21.83
C LEU A 338 -15.12 -25.10 -22.20
N SER A 339 -16.23 -25.80 -22.29
CA SER A 339 -16.26 -27.17 -22.83
C SER A 339 -15.64 -27.19 -24.23
N GLY A 340 -14.60 -28.02 -24.40
CA GLY A 340 -13.85 -28.13 -25.65
C GLY A 340 -13.03 -26.89 -26.01
N ASN A 341 -12.79 -25.96 -25.07
CA ASN A 341 -11.97 -24.75 -25.26
C ASN A 341 -12.38 -23.94 -26.51
N THR A 342 -13.67 -23.88 -26.80
CA THR A 342 -14.20 -23.28 -28.02
C THR A 342 -15.44 -22.46 -27.71
N LEU A 343 -15.48 -21.22 -28.20
CA LEU A 343 -16.72 -20.48 -28.38
C LEU A 343 -17.29 -20.83 -29.76
N PRO A 344 -18.50 -21.41 -29.84
CA PRO A 344 -19.14 -21.71 -31.10
C PRO A 344 -19.58 -20.43 -31.82
N ALA A 345 -19.96 -20.55 -33.09
CA ALA A 345 -20.46 -19.43 -33.88
C ALA A 345 -21.68 -18.76 -33.22
N THR A 346 -21.96 -17.53 -33.63
CA THR A 346 -23.10 -16.73 -33.15
C THR A 346 -24.40 -17.53 -33.11
N GLY A 347 -25.16 -17.38 -32.02
CA GLY A 347 -26.44 -18.07 -31.83
C GLY A 347 -26.34 -19.47 -31.22
N THR A 348 -25.13 -19.98 -30.96
CA THR A 348 -24.91 -21.24 -30.23
C THR A 348 -24.27 -20.97 -28.86
N GLU A 349 -24.67 -21.72 -27.83
CA GLU A 349 -24.14 -21.59 -26.47
C GLU A 349 -22.98 -22.56 -26.22
N ALA A 350 -21.86 -22.06 -25.68
CA ALA A 350 -20.84 -22.89 -25.04
C ALA A 350 -21.23 -23.17 -23.59
N THR A 351 -20.86 -24.34 -23.06
CA THR A 351 -20.89 -24.61 -21.61
C THR A 351 -19.63 -24.05 -20.97
N VAL A 352 -19.79 -23.38 -19.83
CA VAL A 352 -18.68 -23.00 -18.95
C VAL A 352 -18.44 -24.13 -17.97
N ASP A 353 -17.29 -24.79 -18.07
CA ASP A 353 -16.93 -25.92 -17.21
C ASP A 353 -16.32 -25.46 -15.90
N LEU A 354 -15.47 -24.43 -15.94
CA LEU A 354 -14.77 -23.91 -14.76
C LEU A 354 -14.77 -22.38 -14.71
N LEU A 355 -14.93 -21.87 -13.49
CA LEU A 355 -14.65 -20.49 -13.10
C LEU A 355 -13.54 -20.52 -12.05
N ASN A 356 -12.41 -19.86 -12.36
CA ASN A 356 -11.19 -19.88 -11.55
C ASN A 356 -10.77 -21.29 -11.11
N GLY A 357 -10.85 -22.26 -12.03
CA GLY A 357 -10.40 -23.64 -11.82
C GLY A 357 -11.39 -24.57 -11.12
N ALA A 358 -12.57 -24.09 -10.70
CA ALA A 358 -13.60 -24.90 -10.05
C ALA A 358 -14.93 -24.85 -10.81
N ALA A 359 -15.74 -25.91 -10.66
CA ALA A 359 -17.06 -25.99 -11.28
C ALA A 359 -17.97 -24.82 -10.82
N PRO A 360 -18.82 -24.26 -11.69
CA PRO A 360 -19.62 -23.08 -11.37
C PRO A 360 -20.90 -23.45 -10.58
N ASN A 361 -20.74 -23.75 -9.30
CA ASN A 361 -21.82 -24.06 -8.35
C ASN A 361 -21.80 -23.12 -7.13
N VAL A 362 -22.69 -23.31 -6.15
CA VAL A 362 -22.75 -22.44 -4.95
C VAL A 362 -21.50 -22.50 -4.08
N ALA A 363 -20.80 -23.63 -4.05
CA ALA A 363 -19.57 -23.80 -3.27
C ALA A 363 -18.39 -23.05 -3.90
N ASN A 364 -18.45 -22.77 -5.20
CA ASN A 364 -17.43 -21.98 -5.87
C ASN A 364 -17.65 -20.47 -5.61
N PRO A 365 -16.73 -19.80 -4.89
CA PRO A 365 -16.84 -18.37 -4.60
C PRO A 365 -16.73 -17.51 -5.87
N ALA A 366 -16.24 -18.05 -7.00
CA ALA A 366 -16.16 -17.37 -8.29
C ALA A 366 -17.45 -17.45 -9.12
N SER A 367 -18.48 -18.19 -8.66
CA SER A 367 -19.80 -18.27 -9.28
C SER A 367 -20.60 -16.96 -9.10
N LEU A 368 -20.18 -15.92 -9.81
CA LEU A 368 -20.64 -14.53 -9.69
C LEU A 368 -22.10 -14.26 -10.13
N LEU A 369 -22.73 -15.23 -10.81
CA LEU A 369 -24.14 -15.18 -11.20
C LEU A 369 -25.00 -16.14 -10.37
N THR A 370 -24.40 -16.87 -9.42
CA THR A 370 -25.10 -17.81 -8.55
C THR A 370 -25.39 -17.16 -7.21
N THR A 371 -26.68 -17.12 -6.87
CA THR A 371 -27.28 -16.51 -5.68
C THR A 371 -27.51 -17.54 -4.58
N ALA A 372 -28.18 -18.66 -4.89
CA ALA A 372 -28.44 -19.79 -4.00
C ALA A 372 -28.70 -21.07 -4.82
N ASP A 373 -28.61 -22.22 -4.16
CA ASP A 373 -29.02 -23.49 -4.76
C ASP A 373 -30.54 -23.51 -4.94
N GLY A 374 -31.01 -23.88 -6.13
CA GLY A 374 -32.43 -23.94 -6.45
C GLY A 374 -33.13 -22.59 -6.53
N ASP A 375 -32.39 -21.49 -6.75
CA ASP A 375 -32.99 -20.16 -6.99
C ASP A 375 -33.99 -20.24 -8.16
N PRO A 376 -35.30 -20.00 -7.94
CA PRO A 376 -36.31 -20.05 -8.99
C PRO A 376 -36.27 -18.83 -9.92
N SER A 377 -35.41 -17.85 -9.64
CA SER A 377 -35.29 -16.60 -10.39
C SER A 377 -34.88 -16.84 -11.85
N ALA A 378 -35.36 -15.95 -12.72
CA ALA A 378 -35.01 -15.96 -14.12
C ALA A 378 -33.52 -15.65 -14.35
N LEU A 379 -33.05 -16.10 -15.52
CA LEU A 379 -31.72 -15.94 -16.11
C LEU A 379 -30.92 -14.74 -15.56
N TYR A 380 -29.78 -15.03 -14.94
CA TYR A 380 -28.77 -14.02 -14.59
C TYR A 380 -27.74 -13.95 -15.71
N GLN A 381 -27.34 -12.74 -16.11
CA GLN A 381 -26.35 -12.56 -17.18
C GLN A 381 -25.40 -11.41 -16.91
N ILE A 382 -24.23 -11.51 -17.53
CA ILE A 382 -23.23 -10.45 -17.60
C ILE A 382 -22.57 -10.47 -18.98
N THR A 383 -22.37 -9.28 -19.54
CA THR A 383 -21.66 -9.11 -20.81
C THR A 383 -20.20 -8.78 -20.55
N GLY A 384 -19.33 -9.16 -21.49
CA GLY A 384 -17.90 -8.93 -21.38
C GLY A 384 -17.14 -9.38 -22.61
N THR A 385 -15.82 -9.44 -22.47
CA THR A 385 -14.90 -9.90 -23.52
C THR A 385 -14.07 -11.07 -23.03
N ILE A 386 -13.87 -12.08 -23.87
CA ILE A 386 -12.92 -13.19 -23.64
C ILE A 386 -12.15 -13.46 -24.92
N ASN A 387 -10.82 -13.56 -24.83
CA ASN A 387 -9.93 -13.73 -25.98
C ASN A 387 -10.21 -12.74 -27.15
N GLY A 388 -10.54 -11.49 -26.83
CA GLY A 388 -10.87 -10.44 -27.81
C GLY A 388 -12.28 -10.52 -28.42
N VAL A 389 -13.11 -11.47 -28.02
CA VAL A 389 -14.48 -11.66 -28.51
C VAL A 389 -15.48 -11.14 -27.49
N ALA A 390 -16.44 -10.32 -27.94
CA ALA A 390 -17.57 -9.89 -27.12
C ALA A 390 -18.54 -11.05 -26.89
N VAL A 391 -18.89 -11.31 -25.63
CA VAL A 391 -19.70 -12.44 -25.20
C VAL A 391 -20.74 -12.05 -24.13
N THR A 392 -21.77 -12.88 -24.00
CA THR A 392 -22.68 -12.87 -22.84
C THR A 392 -22.48 -14.16 -22.07
N MET A 393 -22.15 -14.07 -20.78
CA MET A 393 -22.19 -15.18 -19.84
C MET A 393 -23.55 -15.16 -19.13
N LEU A 394 -24.21 -16.31 -19.06
CA LEU A 394 -25.51 -16.45 -18.42
C LEU A 394 -25.56 -17.68 -17.52
N HIS A 395 -26.38 -17.61 -16.47
CA HIS A 395 -26.63 -18.67 -15.50
C HIS A 395 -28.13 -18.93 -15.45
N ARG A 396 -28.52 -20.20 -15.62
CA ARG A 396 -29.93 -20.66 -15.63
C ARG A 396 -30.22 -21.52 -14.41
N PRO A 397 -30.58 -20.92 -13.26
CA PRO A 397 -30.73 -21.67 -12.01
C PRO A 397 -31.99 -22.55 -11.96
N ALA A 398 -33.01 -22.25 -12.77
CA ALA A 398 -34.29 -22.96 -12.79
C ALA A 398 -34.31 -24.30 -13.57
N THR A 399 -33.28 -24.63 -14.34
CA THR A 399 -33.18 -25.89 -15.09
C THR A 399 -32.04 -26.73 -14.54
N ALA A 400 -32.31 -27.94 -14.07
CA ALA A 400 -31.24 -28.91 -13.79
C ALA A 400 -30.69 -29.47 -15.12
N PRO A 401 -29.36 -29.50 -15.34
CA PRO A 401 -28.32 -28.99 -14.45
C PRO A 401 -28.21 -27.46 -14.48
N ASN A 402 -27.94 -26.89 -13.31
CA ASN A 402 -27.66 -25.47 -13.15
C ASN A 402 -26.35 -25.13 -13.89
N VAL A 403 -26.48 -24.55 -15.09
CA VAL A 403 -25.35 -24.44 -16.03
C VAL A 403 -25.06 -22.99 -16.36
N TYR A 404 -23.78 -22.65 -16.29
CA TYR A 404 -23.25 -21.44 -16.89
C TYR A 404 -23.05 -21.66 -18.39
N LYS A 405 -23.59 -20.74 -19.18
CA LYS A 405 -23.44 -20.72 -20.63
C LYS A 405 -22.76 -19.44 -21.07
N MET A 406 -22.12 -19.50 -22.23
CA MET A 406 -21.51 -18.35 -22.86
C MET A 406 -21.85 -18.31 -24.35
N THR A 407 -22.24 -17.15 -24.85
CA THR A 407 -22.58 -16.91 -26.26
C THR A 407 -21.74 -15.78 -26.82
N GLN A 408 -21.30 -15.90 -28.07
CA GLN A 408 -20.69 -14.80 -28.79
C GLN A 408 -21.75 -13.80 -29.25
N ALA A 409 -21.43 -12.50 -29.20
CA ALA A 409 -22.27 -11.45 -29.75
C ALA A 409 -22.32 -11.50 -31.30
N GLY A 410 -21.27 -11.99 -31.94
CA GLY A 410 -21.11 -12.03 -33.39
C GLY A 410 -19.83 -12.77 -33.80
N GLY A 411 -19.83 -13.43 -34.97
CA GLY A 411 -18.64 -14.06 -35.55
C GLY A 411 -18.67 -15.58 -35.72
N ALA A 412 -17.59 -16.08 -36.33
CA ALA A 412 -17.27 -17.49 -36.53
C ALA A 412 -16.80 -18.15 -35.21
N PRO A 413 -16.69 -19.49 -35.14
CA PRO A 413 -16.16 -20.15 -33.95
C PRO A 413 -14.74 -19.66 -33.61
N VAL A 414 -14.46 -19.50 -32.31
CA VAL A 414 -13.16 -19.02 -31.80
C VAL A 414 -12.62 -19.99 -30.76
N THR A 415 -11.35 -20.36 -30.88
CA THR A 415 -10.65 -21.11 -29.84
C THR A 415 -10.44 -20.22 -28.61
N VAL A 416 -10.83 -20.71 -27.45
CA VAL A 416 -10.65 -20.05 -26.16
C VAL A 416 -9.86 -21.00 -25.27
N PRO A 417 -8.55 -20.78 -25.09
CA PRO A 417 -7.73 -21.61 -24.21
C PRO A 417 -8.33 -21.76 -22.81
N ALA A 418 -8.13 -22.91 -22.17
CA ALA A 418 -8.57 -23.13 -20.79
C ALA A 418 -8.00 -22.04 -19.86
N GLY A 419 -8.83 -21.55 -18.92
CA GLY A 419 -8.43 -20.47 -18.02
C GLY A 419 -8.24 -19.12 -18.71
N SER A 420 -8.97 -18.85 -19.81
CA SER A 420 -8.92 -17.54 -20.47
C SER A 420 -9.56 -16.45 -19.60
N LEU A 421 -8.96 -15.26 -19.58
CA LEU A 421 -9.48 -14.11 -18.82
C LEU A 421 -10.79 -13.59 -19.45
N PHE A 422 -11.85 -13.58 -18.67
CA PHE A 422 -13.08 -12.85 -18.94
C PHE A 422 -13.00 -11.45 -18.34
N VAL A 423 -13.23 -10.44 -19.17
CA VAL A 423 -13.25 -9.02 -18.78
C VAL A 423 -14.69 -8.52 -18.86
N PRO A 424 -15.38 -8.29 -17.73
CA PRO A 424 -16.75 -7.78 -17.73
C PRO A 424 -16.83 -6.36 -18.31
N ASP A 425 -17.92 -6.03 -19.00
CA ASP A 425 -18.11 -4.69 -19.58
C ASP A 425 -18.15 -3.60 -18.51
N TRP A 426 -18.62 -3.92 -17.31
CA TRP A 426 -18.63 -3.00 -16.16
C TRP A 426 -17.23 -2.56 -15.72
N SER A 427 -16.17 -3.27 -16.11
CA SER A 427 -14.79 -2.86 -15.85
C SER A 427 -14.43 -1.52 -16.51
N ALA A 428 -15.11 -1.13 -17.60
CA ALA A 428 -14.97 0.19 -18.20
C ALA A 428 -15.65 1.27 -17.34
N ALA A 429 -16.82 0.97 -16.77
CA ALA A 429 -17.55 1.88 -15.87
C ALA A 429 -16.74 2.15 -14.59
N MET A 430 -16.01 1.16 -14.08
CA MET A 430 -15.09 1.32 -12.95
C MET A 430 -14.02 2.41 -13.14
N ARG A 431 -13.76 2.84 -14.37
CA ARG A 431 -12.74 3.86 -14.71
C ARG A 431 -13.34 5.21 -15.08
N THR A 432 -14.66 5.30 -15.25
CA THR A 432 -15.31 6.48 -15.83
C THR A 432 -16.45 7.02 -14.97
N HIS A 433 -17.10 6.19 -14.17
CA HIS A 433 -18.24 6.56 -13.33
C HIS A 433 -17.82 6.89 -11.90
N GLU A 434 -18.64 7.68 -11.21
CA GLU A 434 -18.60 7.76 -9.76
C GLU A 434 -18.88 6.37 -9.14
N LEU A 435 -18.09 5.94 -8.16
CA LEU A 435 -18.21 4.60 -7.59
C LEU A 435 -18.90 4.65 -6.23
N TRP A 436 -19.99 3.92 -6.07
CA TRP A 436 -20.68 3.74 -4.80
C TRP A 436 -20.47 2.31 -4.31
N ILE A 437 -19.56 2.15 -3.35
CA ILE A 437 -19.08 0.84 -2.87
C ILE A 437 -19.73 0.52 -1.52
N CYS A 438 -20.58 -0.50 -1.49
CA CYS A 438 -21.20 -1.03 -0.27
C CYS A 438 -21.23 -2.57 -0.31
N VAL A 439 -20.09 -3.19 -0.01
CA VAL A 439 -19.92 -4.64 -0.01
C VAL A 439 -19.46 -5.13 1.37
N GLY A 440 -19.59 -6.44 1.59
CA GLY A 440 -18.97 -7.14 2.72
C GLY A 440 -19.96 -7.70 3.75
N ARG A 441 -21.23 -7.27 3.74
CA ARG A 441 -22.25 -7.79 4.66
C ARG A 441 -22.41 -9.30 4.56
N ASN A 442 -22.43 -9.84 3.34
CA ASN A 442 -22.66 -11.27 3.12
C ASN A 442 -21.45 -12.18 3.39
N ASN A 443 -20.29 -11.61 3.77
CA ASN A 443 -19.10 -12.39 4.10
C ASN A 443 -18.29 -11.77 5.24
N VAL A 444 -18.97 -11.19 6.24
CA VAL A 444 -18.32 -10.56 7.42
C VAL A 444 -17.39 -11.49 8.18
N THR A 445 -17.59 -12.80 8.08
CA THR A 445 -16.73 -13.83 8.67
C THR A 445 -15.37 -13.97 7.97
N ASP A 446 -15.19 -13.34 6.81
CA ASP A 446 -13.92 -13.30 6.06
C ASP A 446 -13.46 -11.83 5.86
N PRO A 447 -12.99 -11.17 6.93
CA PRO A 447 -12.57 -9.77 6.87
C PRO A 447 -11.34 -9.56 5.98
N ALA A 448 -10.45 -10.55 5.86
CA ALA A 448 -9.28 -10.47 5.00
C ALA A 448 -9.69 -10.34 3.53
N ARG A 449 -10.67 -11.14 3.10
CA ARG A 449 -11.21 -11.05 1.74
C ARG A 449 -11.94 -9.74 1.48
N ILE A 450 -12.76 -9.27 2.42
CA ILE A 450 -13.44 -7.97 2.29
C ILE A 450 -12.42 -6.84 2.06
N ARG A 451 -11.33 -6.81 2.84
CA ARG A 451 -10.26 -5.82 2.68
C ARG A 451 -9.60 -5.90 1.31
N ALA A 452 -9.31 -7.10 0.84
CA ALA A 452 -8.71 -7.33 -0.47
C ALA A 452 -9.63 -6.86 -1.62
N ASP A 453 -10.92 -7.20 -1.56
CA ASP A 453 -11.88 -6.86 -2.60
C ASP A 453 -12.17 -5.35 -2.67
N ILE A 454 -12.38 -4.68 -1.53
CA ILE A 454 -12.57 -3.23 -1.48
C ILE A 454 -11.33 -2.50 -2.02
N THR A 455 -10.14 -2.97 -1.63
CA THR A 455 -8.87 -2.43 -2.13
C THR A 455 -8.77 -2.59 -3.65
N ALA A 456 -9.17 -3.75 -4.20
CA ALA A 456 -9.16 -3.99 -5.63
C ALA A 456 -10.13 -3.07 -6.38
N MET A 457 -11.35 -2.87 -5.86
CA MET A 457 -12.34 -1.97 -6.45
C MET A 457 -11.85 -0.52 -6.50
N ILE A 458 -11.29 -0.01 -5.39
CA ILE A 458 -10.77 1.36 -5.31
C ILE A 458 -9.58 1.57 -6.27
N ARG A 459 -8.71 0.56 -6.44
CA ARG A 459 -7.56 0.62 -7.36
C ARG A 459 -7.96 0.68 -8.84
N MET A 460 -9.18 0.30 -9.21
CA MET A 460 -9.68 0.47 -10.57
C MET A 460 -10.05 1.92 -10.89
N ALA A 461 -10.25 2.77 -9.89
CA ALA A 461 -10.64 4.16 -10.12
C ALA A 461 -9.54 4.97 -10.81
N ARG A 462 -9.93 5.93 -11.65
CA ARG A 462 -9.07 6.82 -12.43
C ARG A 462 -9.31 8.30 -12.09
N GLY A 463 -9.55 8.57 -10.81
CA GLY A 463 -9.71 9.93 -10.28
C GLY A 463 -11.14 10.47 -10.30
N GLN A 464 -12.14 9.61 -10.51
CA GLN A 464 -13.54 9.92 -10.20
C GLN A 464 -13.79 10.01 -8.69
N ARG A 465 -15.00 10.46 -8.31
CA ARG A 465 -15.52 10.35 -6.95
C ARG A 465 -15.75 8.90 -6.55
N ILE A 466 -15.51 8.60 -5.28
CA ILE A 466 -15.83 7.32 -4.64
C ILE A 466 -16.57 7.61 -3.34
N LEU A 467 -17.67 6.90 -3.13
CA LEU A 467 -18.39 6.81 -1.86
C LEU A 467 -18.23 5.39 -1.34
N LEU A 468 -17.44 5.22 -0.28
CA LEU A 468 -17.22 3.96 0.41
C LEU A 468 -18.07 3.94 1.69
N PHE A 469 -19.07 3.06 1.73
CA PHE A 469 -20.01 2.98 2.85
C PHE A 469 -19.56 1.97 3.90
N GLY A 470 -19.75 2.32 5.18
CA GLY A 470 -19.57 1.37 6.29
C GLY A 470 -20.57 0.21 6.22
N ILE A 471 -20.14 -0.95 6.71
CA ILE A 471 -20.96 -2.16 6.80
C ILE A 471 -21.90 -2.05 8.00
N ILE A 472 -23.17 -2.44 7.81
CA ILE A 472 -24.16 -2.53 8.89
C ILE A 472 -24.23 -3.96 9.46
N ASN A 473 -24.64 -4.07 10.72
CA ASN A 473 -24.87 -5.34 11.40
C ASN A 473 -26.32 -5.82 11.27
N ALA A 474 -26.50 -7.14 11.30
CA ALA A 474 -27.80 -7.80 11.33
C ALA A 474 -28.41 -7.80 12.74
N PRO A 475 -29.74 -8.02 12.89
CA PRO A 475 -30.38 -8.06 14.21
C PRO A 475 -29.81 -9.08 15.20
N ASP A 476 -29.34 -10.21 14.70
CA ASP A 476 -28.71 -11.30 15.47
C ASP A 476 -27.23 -11.04 15.79
N GLU A 477 -26.74 -9.84 15.48
CA GLU A 477 -25.38 -9.37 15.78
C GLU A 477 -25.41 -8.20 16.79
N PRO A 478 -25.94 -8.40 18.02
CA PRO A 478 -25.99 -7.37 19.04
C PRO A 478 -24.62 -7.09 19.66
N THR A 479 -24.58 -6.11 20.57
CA THR A 479 -23.43 -5.80 21.43
C THR A 479 -22.80 -7.07 22.01
N GLY A 480 -21.48 -7.22 21.82
CA GLY A 480 -20.72 -8.38 22.27
C GLY A 480 -20.63 -9.54 21.26
N SER A 481 -21.37 -9.52 20.16
CA SER A 481 -21.24 -10.52 19.10
C SER A 481 -19.91 -10.40 18.34
N ALA A 482 -19.35 -11.54 17.91
CA ALA A 482 -18.11 -11.58 17.14
C ALA A 482 -18.24 -10.84 15.79
N ASN A 483 -19.36 -10.99 15.09
CA ASN A 483 -19.58 -10.31 13.82
C ASN A 483 -19.67 -8.78 13.98
N LEU A 484 -20.32 -8.26 15.04
CA LEU A 484 -20.34 -6.83 15.30
C LEU A 484 -18.92 -6.29 15.55
N ALA A 485 -18.09 -7.02 16.30
CA ALA A 485 -16.69 -6.65 16.50
C ALA A 485 -15.92 -6.61 15.17
N THR A 486 -16.09 -7.61 14.31
CA THR A 486 -15.48 -7.65 12.97
C THR A 486 -15.95 -6.50 12.08
N ILE A 487 -17.25 -6.18 12.09
CA ILE A 487 -17.83 -5.06 11.32
C ILE A 487 -17.26 -3.73 11.77
N LYS A 488 -17.16 -3.49 13.09
CA LYS A 488 -16.54 -2.28 13.65
C LYS A 488 -15.07 -2.19 13.20
N GLY A 489 -14.32 -3.28 13.31
CA GLY A 489 -12.93 -3.34 12.85
C GLY A 489 -12.76 -3.11 11.34
N LEU A 490 -13.68 -3.59 10.50
CA LEU A 490 -13.69 -3.31 9.06
C LEU A 490 -14.03 -1.84 8.76
N ASN A 491 -15.00 -1.26 9.47
CA ASN A 491 -15.38 0.14 9.34
C ASN A 491 -14.24 1.07 9.75
N ASP A 492 -13.56 0.78 10.85
CA ASP A 492 -12.38 1.53 11.30
C ASP A 492 -11.22 1.40 10.33
N TRP A 493 -10.98 0.20 9.80
CA TRP A 493 -9.98 -0.01 8.75
C TRP A 493 -10.30 0.81 7.49
N MET A 494 -11.54 0.81 7.01
CA MET A 494 -11.95 1.61 5.85
C MET A 494 -11.77 3.10 6.11
N ARG A 495 -12.20 3.59 7.28
CA ARG A 495 -12.03 4.99 7.71
C ARG A 495 -10.56 5.41 7.75
N ALA A 496 -9.69 4.56 8.30
CA ALA A 496 -8.26 4.85 8.42
C ALA A 496 -7.52 4.73 7.07
N THR A 497 -7.89 3.77 6.23
CA THR A 497 -7.18 3.49 4.97
C THR A 497 -7.64 4.43 3.84
N TRP A 498 -8.92 4.80 3.82
CA TRP A 498 -9.54 5.56 2.74
C TRP A 498 -10.38 6.74 3.26
N PRO A 499 -9.85 7.61 4.15
CA PRO A 499 -10.63 8.68 4.79
C PRO A 499 -11.29 9.64 3.78
N GLN A 500 -10.68 9.84 2.61
CA GLN A 500 -11.21 10.69 1.55
C GLN A 500 -12.43 10.10 0.81
N TYR A 501 -12.64 8.79 0.91
CA TYR A 501 -13.76 8.08 0.27
C TYR A 501 -14.77 7.55 1.28
N TYR A 502 -14.37 7.37 2.53
CA TYR A 502 -15.21 6.77 3.58
C TYR A 502 -16.31 7.73 4.04
N VAL A 503 -17.56 7.35 3.77
CA VAL A 503 -18.72 8.21 3.95
C VAL A 503 -19.03 8.40 5.43
N VAL A 504 -18.95 9.66 5.86
CA VAL A 504 -19.31 10.11 7.21
C VAL A 504 -20.11 11.41 7.16
N ASP A 505 -20.89 11.70 8.21
CA ASP A 505 -21.55 13.01 8.36
C ASP A 505 -20.61 14.07 8.94
N GLY A 506 -21.11 15.30 9.11
CA GLY A 506 -20.35 16.40 9.69
C GLY A 506 -19.92 16.20 11.15
N SER A 507 -20.45 15.18 11.84
CA SER A 507 -20.03 14.76 13.18
C SER A 507 -19.07 13.55 13.14
N GLY A 508 -18.66 13.09 11.96
CA GLY A 508 -17.77 11.94 11.77
C GLY A 508 -18.46 10.57 11.87
N ARG A 509 -19.80 10.52 11.94
CA ARG A 509 -20.55 9.25 12.05
C ARG A 509 -20.63 8.57 10.70
N ASP A 510 -20.28 7.29 10.64
CA ASP A 510 -20.51 6.45 9.46
C ASP A 510 -21.99 6.04 9.30
N LEU A 511 -22.30 5.32 8.23
CA LEU A 511 -23.65 4.82 7.94
C LEU A 511 -24.29 4.07 9.12
N ARG A 512 -23.55 3.15 9.75
CA ARG A 512 -24.06 2.34 10.84
C ARG A 512 -24.39 3.23 12.04
N GLN A 513 -23.46 4.12 12.39
CA GLN A 513 -23.62 5.08 13.49
C GLN A 513 -24.76 6.08 13.23
N ALA A 514 -24.92 6.54 11.99
CA ALA A 514 -25.99 7.46 11.59
C ALA A 514 -27.38 6.79 11.71
N LEU A 515 -27.50 5.54 11.27
CA LEU A 515 -28.73 4.75 11.42
C LEU A 515 -29.07 4.50 12.89
N LEU A 516 -28.10 4.09 13.72
CA LEU A 516 -28.29 3.94 15.16
C LEU A 516 -28.77 5.23 15.84
N ALA A 517 -28.17 6.37 15.47
CA ALA A 517 -28.52 7.66 16.06
C ALA A 517 -29.91 8.16 15.65
N SER A 518 -30.47 7.63 14.56
CA SER A 518 -31.75 8.08 13.99
C SER A 518 -32.96 7.28 14.48
N GLY A 519 -32.76 6.20 15.23
CA GLY A 519 -33.85 5.43 15.84
C GLY A 519 -34.57 6.17 16.96
N GLY A 520 -35.82 5.79 17.19
CA GLY A 520 -36.62 6.30 18.31
C GLY A 520 -35.90 6.12 19.66
N THR A 521 -36.16 7.04 20.59
CA THR A 521 -35.53 7.05 21.91
C THR A 521 -36.29 6.25 22.97
N SER A 522 -37.29 5.45 22.56
CA SER A 522 -38.16 4.68 23.45
C SER A 522 -38.60 3.36 22.81
N GLY A 523 -39.07 2.42 23.62
CA GLY A 523 -39.63 1.16 23.16
C GLY A 523 -38.60 0.26 22.47
N ASN A 524 -39.03 -0.46 21.43
CA ASN A 524 -38.19 -1.43 20.73
C ASN A 524 -36.94 -0.81 20.08
N ASP A 525 -37.03 0.42 19.57
CA ASP A 525 -35.86 1.11 19.01
C ASP A 525 -34.81 1.41 20.08
N LEU A 526 -35.21 1.73 21.32
CA LEU A 526 -34.28 1.93 22.42
C LEU A 526 -33.56 0.62 22.78
N ILE A 527 -34.27 -0.51 22.74
CA ILE A 527 -33.68 -1.84 22.97
C ILE A 527 -32.65 -2.14 21.88
N ASP A 528 -33.02 -1.95 20.61
CA ASP A 528 -32.12 -2.20 19.47
C ASP A 528 -30.87 -1.31 19.58
N ARG A 529 -31.04 -0.01 19.87
CA ARG A 529 -29.94 0.93 20.03
C ARG A 529 -29.01 0.57 21.19
N ASN A 530 -29.54 0.18 22.34
CA ASN A 530 -28.75 -0.24 23.50
C ASN A 530 -27.94 -1.51 23.19
N ASN A 531 -28.43 -2.34 22.27
CA ASN A 531 -27.75 -3.53 21.77
C ASN A 531 -26.91 -3.26 20.51
N GLU A 532 -26.66 -2.00 20.14
CA GLU A 532 -25.96 -1.62 18.91
C GLU A 532 -26.55 -2.26 17.62
N VAL A 533 -27.83 -2.60 17.62
CA VAL A 533 -28.59 -3.10 16.47
C VAL A 533 -29.28 -1.94 15.77
N ILE A 534 -29.27 -1.94 14.43
CA ILE A 534 -30.00 -0.93 13.65
C ILE A 534 -31.49 -0.99 14.07
N PRO A 535 -32.09 0.14 14.49
CA PRO A 535 -33.45 0.18 14.99
C PRO A 535 -34.44 -0.46 14.02
N ARG A 536 -35.31 -1.34 14.51
CA ARG A 536 -36.27 -2.04 13.64
C ARG A 536 -37.26 -1.12 12.95
N SER A 537 -37.50 0.09 13.47
CA SER A 537 -38.27 1.12 12.77
C SER A 537 -37.64 1.60 11.45
N LEU A 538 -36.36 1.31 11.22
CA LEU A 538 -35.61 1.63 10.00
C LEU A 538 -35.43 0.42 9.08
N ARG A 539 -35.95 -0.75 9.45
CA ARG A 539 -35.79 -2.02 8.72
C ARG A 539 -37.12 -2.49 8.13
N VAL A 540 -37.02 -3.40 7.16
CA VAL A 540 -38.16 -4.13 6.62
C VAL A 540 -38.53 -5.23 7.60
N ALA A 541 -39.76 -5.22 8.11
CA ALA A 541 -40.20 -6.18 9.13
C ALA A 541 -40.17 -7.65 8.66
N ALA A 542 -40.21 -7.90 7.34
CA ALA A 542 -40.28 -9.25 6.77
C ALA A 542 -38.95 -10.03 6.86
N ASP A 543 -37.80 -9.35 6.77
CA ASP A 543 -36.48 -9.98 6.84
C ASP A 543 -35.58 -9.41 7.95
N ASP A 544 -36.00 -8.29 8.55
CA ASP A 544 -35.36 -7.58 9.65
C ASP A 544 -33.90 -7.16 9.39
N LEU A 545 -33.43 -7.23 8.14
CA LEU A 545 -32.05 -6.89 7.74
C LEU A 545 -32.04 -5.72 6.75
N HIS A 546 -32.87 -5.78 5.71
CA HIS A 546 -32.93 -4.72 4.71
C HIS A 546 -33.56 -3.47 5.32
N LEU A 547 -33.11 -2.30 4.87
CA LEU A 547 -33.66 -1.04 5.34
C LEU A 547 -35.01 -0.76 4.68
N ASN A 548 -35.90 -0.09 5.40
CA ASN A 548 -37.11 0.46 4.80
C ASN A 548 -36.84 1.83 4.16
N SER A 549 -37.88 2.48 3.62
CA SER A 549 -37.76 3.79 2.98
C SER A 549 -37.13 4.87 3.88
N THR A 550 -37.42 4.85 5.19
CA THR A 550 -36.84 5.79 6.16
C THR A 550 -35.34 5.52 6.37
N GLY A 551 -34.97 4.25 6.59
CA GLY A 551 -33.56 3.85 6.71
C GLY A 551 -32.74 4.19 5.44
N TYR A 552 -33.29 3.92 4.26
CA TYR A 552 -32.66 4.30 3.00
C TYR A 552 -32.62 5.81 2.76
N GLY A 553 -33.59 6.57 3.26
CA GLY A 553 -33.56 8.04 3.24
C GLY A 553 -32.40 8.62 4.07
N ILE A 554 -32.11 8.03 5.23
CA ILE A 554 -30.96 8.41 6.06
C ILE A 554 -29.64 8.09 5.33
N TRP A 555 -29.53 6.88 4.75
CA TRP A 555 -28.35 6.51 3.96
C TRP A 555 -28.12 7.48 2.81
N SER A 556 -29.16 7.79 2.03
CA SER A 556 -29.08 8.74 0.92
C SER A 556 -28.66 10.15 1.37
N SER A 557 -29.24 10.65 2.46
CA SER A 557 -28.92 11.99 2.99
C SER A 557 -27.47 12.09 3.49
N LEU A 558 -26.99 11.06 4.16
CA LEU A 558 -25.60 10.92 4.58
C LEU A 558 -24.66 10.98 3.36
N ALA A 559 -24.96 10.16 2.34
CA ALA A 559 -24.18 10.08 1.11
C ALA A 559 -24.16 11.43 0.37
N GLN A 560 -25.30 12.10 0.25
CA GLN A 560 -25.42 13.40 -0.42
C GLN A 560 -24.59 14.48 0.30
N THR A 561 -24.65 14.51 1.63
CA THR A 561 -23.89 15.46 2.45
C THR A 561 -22.40 15.26 2.27
N PHE A 562 -21.92 14.01 2.42
CA PHE A 562 -20.51 13.69 2.25
C PHE A 562 -20.03 13.99 0.82
N ARG A 563 -20.79 13.59 -0.20
CA ARG A 563 -20.48 13.85 -1.61
C ARG A 563 -20.34 15.35 -1.90
N SER A 564 -21.18 16.18 -1.30
CA SER A 564 -21.13 17.63 -1.46
C SER A 564 -19.93 18.26 -0.75
N ALA A 565 -19.44 17.63 0.32
CA ALA A 565 -18.25 18.06 1.05
C ALA A 565 -16.92 17.55 0.44
N GLN A 566 -16.97 16.55 -0.46
CA GLN A 566 -15.77 16.08 -1.15
C GLN A 566 -15.14 17.20 -2.00
N VAL A 567 -13.91 17.57 -1.65
CA VAL A 567 -13.16 18.62 -2.33
C VAL A 567 -12.74 18.13 -3.71
N ALA A 568 -13.10 18.89 -4.75
CA ALA A 568 -12.60 18.63 -6.08
C ALA A 568 -11.10 18.90 -6.18
N PRO A 569 -10.36 18.17 -7.04
CA PRO A 569 -9.02 18.57 -7.40
C PRO A 569 -9.02 20.04 -7.81
N ALA A 570 -8.05 20.81 -7.32
CA ALA A 570 -7.94 22.23 -7.64
C ALA A 570 -7.98 22.42 -9.16
N THR A 571 -8.75 23.42 -9.61
CA THR A 571 -8.87 23.79 -11.04
C THR A 571 -7.58 24.37 -11.61
N SER A 572 -6.60 24.63 -10.75
CA SER A 572 -5.27 25.08 -11.12
C SER A 572 -4.20 24.40 -10.28
N ILE A 573 -3.02 24.25 -10.86
CA ILE A 573 -1.84 23.67 -10.23
C ILE A 573 -1.01 24.82 -9.68
N ALA A 574 -0.82 24.79 -8.36
CA ALA A 574 -0.10 25.83 -7.63
C ALA A 574 1.41 25.73 -7.86
N ASP A 575 2.11 26.84 -7.67
CA ASP A 575 3.56 26.83 -7.62
C ASP A 575 4.06 25.95 -6.45
N GLY A 576 5.14 25.22 -6.65
CA GLY A 576 5.69 24.28 -5.68
C GLY A 576 4.88 22.98 -5.51
N THR A 577 3.87 22.71 -6.34
CA THR A 577 3.10 21.46 -6.25
C THR A 577 4.02 20.25 -6.44
N VAL A 578 4.11 19.39 -5.42
CA VAL A 578 4.85 18.12 -5.50
C VAL A 578 3.96 17.04 -6.07
N ILE A 579 4.39 16.45 -7.17
CA ILE A 579 3.75 15.33 -7.86
C ILE A 579 4.58 14.09 -7.56
N THR A 580 3.96 13.08 -6.96
CA THR A 580 4.62 11.82 -6.60
C THR A 580 4.03 10.67 -7.40
N LEU A 581 4.87 10.01 -8.21
CA LEU A 581 4.58 8.71 -8.81
C LEU A 581 5.09 7.61 -7.87
N ASN A 582 4.22 6.64 -7.58
CA ASN A 582 4.57 5.41 -6.88
C ASN A 582 4.28 4.22 -7.81
N ALA A 583 5.31 3.44 -8.14
CA ALA A 583 5.19 2.18 -8.87
C ALA A 583 5.75 1.06 -7.99
N ASN A 584 4.90 0.12 -7.55
CA ASN A 584 5.28 -0.99 -6.67
C ASN A 584 6.13 -0.57 -5.44
N GLY A 585 5.80 0.56 -4.80
CA GLY A 585 6.52 1.06 -3.63
C GLY A 585 7.73 1.96 -3.94
N ARG A 586 8.20 1.99 -5.19
CA ARG A 586 9.25 2.92 -5.64
C ARG A 586 8.64 4.29 -5.91
N LEU A 587 9.27 5.33 -5.35
CA LEU A 587 8.78 6.71 -5.44
C LEU A 587 9.65 7.53 -6.38
N ARG A 588 9.00 8.36 -7.21
CA ARG A 588 9.66 9.45 -7.95
C ARG A 588 8.84 10.71 -7.79
N GLN A 589 9.52 11.83 -7.54
CA GLN A 589 8.88 13.12 -7.35
C GLN A 589 9.27 14.10 -8.45
N LEU A 590 8.33 14.97 -8.77
CA LEU A 590 8.48 16.13 -9.65
C LEU A 590 7.84 17.33 -8.94
N THR A 591 8.57 18.42 -8.79
CA THR A 591 8.00 19.68 -8.27
C THR A 591 7.68 20.59 -9.44
N PHE A 592 6.40 20.95 -9.58
CA PHE A 592 5.98 21.93 -10.57
C PHE A 592 6.31 23.35 -10.09
N ALA A 593 7.04 24.11 -10.91
CA ALA A 593 7.42 25.48 -10.60
C ALA A 593 6.72 26.47 -11.54
N LYS A 594 6.34 27.63 -10.99
CA LYS A 594 5.96 28.81 -11.75
C LYS A 594 7.14 29.77 -11.78
N LEU A 595 7.54 30.17 -12.98
CA LEU A 595 8.72 31.00 -13.21
C LEU A 595 8.31 32.38 -13.72
N PRO A 596 9.08 33.44 -13.42
CA PRO A 596 8.88 34.73 -14.07
C PRO A 596 9.26 34.63 -15.54
N ARG A 597 8.63 35.47 -16.35
CA ARG A 597 9.04 35.67 -17.74
C ARG A 597 10.14 36.73 -17.80
N ARG A 598 11.19 36.49 -18.57
CA ARG A 598 12.19 37.50 -18.97
C ARG A 598 11.98 37.87 -20.44
N PHE A 599 12.35 39.09 -20.80
CA PHE A 599 12.12 39.67 -22.13
C PHE A 599 13.43 40.24 -22.69
N TRP A 600 13.62 40.21 -24.01
CA TRP A 600 14.77 40.81 -24.68
C TRP A 600 14.44 41.20 -26.12
N GLY A 601 15.13 42.21 -26.65
CA GLY A 601 14.86 42.71 -27.99
C GLY A 601 15.56 44.03 -28.26
N VAL A 602 15.02 44.76 -29.22
CA VAL A 602 15.53 46.08 -29.64
C VAL A 602 14.43 47.12 -29.59
N SER A 603 14.80 48.38 -29.33
CA SER A 603 13.89 49.52 -29.40
C SER A 603 14.64 50.82 -29.68
N ALA A 604 13.99 51.75 -30.38
CA ALA A 604 14.54 53.09 -30.61
C ALA A 604 14.44 54.00 -29.37
N ASN A 605 13.56 53.66 -28.42
CA ASN A 605 13.33 54.46 -27.22
C ASN A 605 14.50 54.32 -26.25
N ALA A 606 14.85 55.41 -25.55
CA ALA A 606 15.88 55.40 -24.51
C ALA A 606 15.40 54.81 -23.17
N ALA A 607 14.09 54.73 -22.94
CA ALA A 607 13.49 54.06 -21.79
C ALA A 607 12.25 53.30 -22.24
N LEU A 608 11.94 52.19 -21.58
CA LEU A 608 10.76 51.38 -21.87
C LEU A 608 9.73 51.51 -20.75
N THR A 609 8.46 51.60 -21.13
CA THR A 609 7.32 51.35 -20.23
C THR A 609 7.12 49.84 -20.05
N GLY A 610 6.34 49.43 -19.03
CA GLY A 610 6.05 48.01 -18.82
C GLY A 610 5.41 47.32 -20.03
N ALA A 611 4.50 48.01 -20.72
CA ALA A 611 3.90 47.50 -21.96
C ALA A 611 4.94 47.31 -23.08
N GLN A 612 5.91 48.22 -23.20
CA GLN A 612 6.99 48.11 -24.18
C GLN A 612 8.01 47.02 -23.83
N VAL A 613 8.22 46.72 -22.54
CA VAL A 613 9.04 45.57 -22.11
C VAL A 613 8.41 44.26 -22.59
N ILE A 614 7.10 44.10 -22.43
CA ILE A 614 6.37 42.88 -22.84
C ILE A 614 6.34 42.74 -24.36
N ALA A 615 6.37 43.85 -25.10
CA ALA A 615 6.37 43.88 -26.56
C ALA A 615 7.75 43.59 -27.19
N LEU A 616 8.80 43.36 -26.39
CA LEU A 616 10.09 42.95 -26.91
C LEU A 616 9.99 41.58 -27.63
N ALA A 617 10.74 41.42 -28.72
CA ALA A 617 10.58 40.29 -29.64
C ALA A 617 10.89 38.91 -29.03
N GLY A 618 11.78 38.85 -28.04
CA GLY A 618 12.16 37.62 -27.35
C GLY A 618 11.59 37.57 -25.93
N SER A 619 11.07 36.41 -25.52
CA SER A 619 10.74 36.15 -24.13
C SER A 619 10.79 34.67 -23.78
N GLU A 620 11.05 34.34 -22.52
CA GLU A 620 10.98 32.97 -22.01
C GLU A 620 10.75 32.94 -20.50
N LEU A 621 10.34 31.79 -19.97
CA LEU A 621 10.25 31.55 -18.54
C LEU A 621 11.63 31.20 -17.99
N SER A 622 12.07 31.89 -16.94
CA SER A 622 13.38 31.62 -16.33
C SER A 622 13.45 32.12 -14.89
N SER A 623 14.05 31.33 -14.00
CA SER A 623 14.47 31.77 -12.66
C SER A 623 15.87 32.41 -12.64
N ALA A 624 16.54 32.54 -13.79
CA ALA A 624 17.88 33.09 -13.89
C ALA A 624 17.88 34.46 -14.57
N ARG A 625 18.71 35.38 -14.07
CA ARG A 625 19.04 36.63 -14.79
C ARG A 625 19.98 36.39 -15.97
N ALA A 626 20.84 35.37 -15.87
CA ALA A 626 21.87 35.09 -16.87
C ALA A 626 21.26 34.61 -18.19
N LYS A 627 21.62 35.25 -19.31
CA LYS A 627 21.13 34.93 -20.66
C LYS A 627 22.18 35.30 -21.71
N ALA A 628 22.42 34.39 -22.64
CA ALA A 628 23.01 34.71 -23.93
C ALA A 628 21.91 34.76 -25.00
N PHE A 629 21.88 35.81 -25.83
CA PHE A 629 20.89 35.96 -26.89
C PHE A 629 21.45 36.80 -28.05
N THR A 630 20.81 36.71 -29.21
CA THR A 630 21.18 37.50 -30.40
C THR A 630 19.96 38.25 -30.89
N VAL A 631 20.14 39.52 -31.23
CA VAL A 631 19.10 40.37 -31.85
C VAL A 631 19.64 41.03 -33.11
N THR A 632 18.76 41.39 -34.03
CA THR A 632 19.11 42.26 -35.16
C THR A 632 18.64 43.66 -34.85
N ALA A 633 19.58 44.61 -34.78
CA ALA A 633 19.31 46.01 -34.51
C ALA A 633 19.45 46.85 -35.79
N ALA A 634 18.67 47.92 -35.91
CA ALA A 634 18.74 48.89 -37.00
C ALA A 634 18.71 50.32 -36.44
N ASP A 635 19.85 50.81 -35.95
CA ASP A 635 19.96 52.06 -35.16
C ASP A 635 19.05 52.07 -33.91
N GLN A 636 19.13 50.99 -33.12
CA GLN A 636 18.28 50.76 -31.96
C GLN A 636 19.10 50.34 -30.74
N TYR A 637 18.59 50.62 -29.55
CA TYR A 637 19.15 50.07 -28.32
C TYR A 637 18.78 48.60 -28.17
N VAL A 638 19.67 47.82 -27.58
CA VAL A 638 19.40 46.43 -27.19
C VAL A 638 18.96 46.40 -25.74
N TYR A 639 17.92 45.61 -25.48
CA TYR A 639 17.29 45.50 -24.16
C TYR A 639 17.22 44.06 -23.68
N ILE A 640 17.36 43.90 -22.36
CA ILE A 640 16.94 42.72 -21.62
C ILE A 640 16.25 43.16 -20.33
N ALA A 641 15.15 42.49 -19.98
CA ALA A 641 14.38 42.72 -18.78
C ALA A 641 14.15 41.41 -18.03
N TYR A 642 14.42 41.40 -16.73
CA TYR A 642 14.16 40.26 -15.84
C TYR A 642 13.72 40.73 -14.46
N LEU A 643 13.14 39.83 -13.69
CA LEU A 643 12.56 40.13 -12.37
C LEU A 643 13.62 40.74 -11.44
N ALA A 644 13.32 41.90 -10.84
CA ALA A 644 14.28 42.68 -10.07
C ALA A 644 14.78 41.94 -8.80
N SER A 645 13.98 41.01 -8.27
CA SER A 645 14.36 40.17 -7.12
C SER A 645 15.53 39.23 -7.40
N LEU A 646 15.92 39.03 -8.68
CA LEU A 646 17.09 38.23 -9.07
C LEU A 646 18.42 39.00 -8.90
N GLY A 647 18.35 40.27 -8.52
CA GLY A 647 19.50 41.14 -8.29
C GLY A 647 20.19 41.62 -9.56
N ASP A 648 21.24 42.41 -9.37
CA ASP A 648 22.00 43.02 -10.47
C ASP A 648 22.88 42.01 -11.20
N PRO A 649 23.16 42.22 -12.50
CA PRO A 649 23.99 41.30 -13.26
C PRO A 649 25.45 41.45 -12.83
N THR A 650 26.19 40.35 -12.83
CA THR A 650 27.63 40.37 -12.53
C THR A 650 28.47 40.66 -13.77
N GLY A 651 27.87 40.60 -14.96
CA GLY A 651 28.51 40.94 -16.23
C GLY A 651 27.51 41.24 -17.33
N TYR A 652 27.93 42.10 -18.27
CA TYR A 652 27.22 42.45 -19.48
C TYR A 652 28.23 42.57 -20.62
N ALA A 653 28.00 41.84 -21.70
CA ALA A 653 28.88 41.84 -22.86
C ALA A 653 28.11 41.92 -24.16
N ILE A 654 28.69 42.61 -25.14
CA ILE A 654 28.19 42.69 -26.51
C ILE A 654 29.33 42.27 -27.45
N GLY A 655 29.06 41.37 -28.39
CA GLY A 655 30.11 40.91 -29.31
C GLY A 655 31.22 40.08 -28.63
N GLY A 656 31.00 39.62 -27.38
CA GLY A 656 32.03 38.96 -26.57
C GLY A 656 32.93 39.92 -25.78
N PHE A 657 32.71 41.23 -25.86
CA PHE A 657 33.46 42.24 -25.11
C PHE A 657 32.63 42.78 -23.95
N ALA A 658 33.25 42.98 -22.79
CA ALA A 658 32.59 43.58 -21.64
C ALA A 658 32.21 45.04 -21.96
N GLU A 659 30.96 45.40 -21.70
CA GLU A 659 30.39 46.69 -22.07
C GLU A 659 29.60 47.32 -20.92
N GLY A 660 29.48 48.65 -20.96
CA GLY A 660 28.62 49.39 -20.04
C GLY A 660 27.14 49.31 -20.43
N TYR A 661 26.25 49.35 -19.45
CA TYR A 661 24.80 49.37 -19.65
C TYR A 661 24.12 50.47 -18.84
N VAL A 662 22.94 50.88 -19.28
CA VAL A 662 22.02 51.71 -18.49
C VAL A 662 20.98 50.80 -17.85
N LYS A 663 20.90 50.87 -16.52
CA LYS A 663 19.94 50.13 -15.70
C LYS A 663 18.77 51.02 -15.35
N THR A 664 17.56 50.50 -15.52
CA THR A 664 16.32 51.09 -14.98
C THR A 664 15.51 50.01 -14.28
N VAL A 665 14.60 50.42 -13.40
CA VAL A 665 13.61 49.51 -12.81
C VAL A 665 12.25 49.95 -13.32
N VAL A 666 11.50 48.99 -13.86
CA VAL A 666 10.19 49.23 -14.48
C VAL A 666 9.20 48.25 -13.88
N SER A 667 8.04 48.75 -13.43
CA SER A 667 6.94 47.88 -13.02
C SER A 667 6.26 47.30 -14.26
N VAL A 668 6.17 45.97 -14.33
CA VAL A 668 5.66 45.22 -15.48
C VAL A 668 4.53 44.32 -15.02
N THR A 669 3.38 44.41 -15.68
CA THR A 669 2.27 43.46 -15.54
C THR A 669 2.27 42.52 -16.74
N THR A 670 2.73 41.28 -16.57
CA THR A 670 2.80 40.30 -17.68
C THR A 670 1.42 39.97 -18.24
N ALA A 671 1.37 39.36 -19.43
CA ALA A 671 0.11 38.86 -20.00
C ALA A 671 -0.58 37.81 -19.09
N ALA A 672 0.20 37.13 -18.25
CA ALA A 672 -0.28 36.22 -17.21
C ALA A 672 -0.86 36.95 -15.97
N GLY A 673 -0.86 38.28 -15.93
CA GLY A 673 -1.43 39.08 -14.84
C GLY A 673 -0.50 39.29 -13.64
N HIS A 674 0.75 38.81 -13.69
CA HIS A 674 1.72 39.05 -12.62
C HIS A 674 2.32 40.44 -12.74
N THR A 675 2.16 41.26 -11.69
CA THR A 675 2.78 42.59 -11.59
C THR A 675 3.98 42.53 -10.66
N ALA A 676 5.14 42.90 -11.17
CA ALA A 676 6.36 43.00 -10.37
C ALA A 676 7.34 44.00 -10.99
N ASP A 677 8.35 44.38 -10.22
CA ASP A 677 9.43 45.22 -10.71
C ASP A 677 10.45 44.39 -11.50
N TYR A 678 10.88 44.95 -12.62
CA TYR A 678 11.85 44.35 -13.53
C TYR A 678 13.06 45.26 -13.64
N ILE A 679 14.26 44.67 -13.54
CA ILE A 679 15.49 45.33 -13.97
C ILE A 679 15.52 45.29 -15.50
N VAL A 680 15.57 46.47 -16.11
CA VAL A 680 15.67 46.66 -17.55
C VAL A 680 17.05 47.23 -17.86
N LEU A 681 17.87 46.41 -18.51
CA LEU A 681 19.20 46.79 -18.98
C LEU A 681 19.12 47.20 -20.44
N ARG A 682 19.75 48.33 -20.76
CA ARG A 682 19.86 48.89 -22.11
C ARG A 682 21.32 49.03 -22.49
N SER A 683 21.67 48.75 -23.75
CA SER A 683 22.96 49.16 -24.32
C SER A 683 23.17 50.67 -24.18
N THR A 684 24.42 51.10 -23.97
CA THR A 684 24.75 52.52 -23.85
C THR A 684 24.48 53.27 -25.16
N ASN A 685 24.88 52.65 -26.27
CA ASN A 685 24.72 53.18 -27.63
C ASN A 685 23.65 52.41 -28.40
N LYS A 686 23.09 53.06 -29.41
CA LYS A 686 22.33 52.38 -30.46
C LYS A 686 23.28 51.54 -31.31
N LEU A 687 22.80 50.39 -31.74
CA LEU A 687 23.57 49.40 -32.48
C LEU A 687 22.87 49.08 -33.80
N THR A 688 23.64 48.53 -34.72
CA THR A 688 23.18 48.10 -36.05
C THR A 688 23.76 46.73 -36.38
N GLY A 689 23.00 45.90 -37.07
CA GLY A 689 23.40 44.56 -37.49
C GLY A 689 23.03 43.49 -36.46
N THR A 690 23.66 42.33 -36.58
CA THR A 690 23.44 41.18 -35.69
C THR A 690 24.28 41.34 -34.43
N VAL A 691 23.62 41.47 -33.29
CA VAL A 691 24.23 41.80 -32.01
C VAL A 691 24.08 40.62 -31.04
N PRO A 692 25.16 39.87 -30.75
CA PRO A 692 25.17 38.89 -29.67
C PRO A 692 25.38 39.60 -28.33
N VAL A 693 24.57 39.25 -27.34
CA VAL A 693 24.58 39.82 -25.99
C VAL A 693 24.66 38.69 -24.96
N GLU A 694 25.48 38.89 -23.94
CA GLU A 694 25.59 38.00 -22.79
C GLU A 694 25.39 38.78 -21.49
N VAL A 695 24.51 38.28 -20.62
CA VAL A 695 24.28 38.78 -19.27
C VAL A 695 24.55 37.65 -18.28
N LYS A 696 25.24 37.95 -17.17
CA LYS A 696 25.64 36.99 -16.13
C LYS A 696 24.97 37.26 -14.78
#